data_AF-A0A940DQ29-F1
#
_entry.id   AF-A0A940DQ29-F1
#
_cell.length_a   1.000
_cell.length_b   1.000
_cell.length_c   1.000
_cell.angle_alpha   90.00
_cell.angle_beta   90.00
_cell.angle_gamma   90.00
#
_symmetry.space_group_name_H-M   'P 1'
#
loop_
_entity.id
_entity.type
_entity.pdbx_description
1 polymer ?
#
loop_
_entity_poly.entity_id
_entity_poly.type
_entity_poly.pdbx_seq_one_letter_code
_entity_poly.pdbx_strand_id
1 'polypeptide(L)'
;MKKTCFILSLAGVAALAACSTQELESPANLQNGMLMVRPIMPEVEIETKADLPTIYAFIPEELNAGTVNPVLPKINSGNTYYYNLEGVGSDVVFSNQDLSYAVSPRYDENGFSLVKTDQYSADLGTELLFGVATGIQTGNTEPYEVRLNRFSSSVQFKFMAYDTDGNELPAETFQYADATLGGFATELRFGSDITTSAPAPYGNTSIAESAALQDGQWLSTPRNVIPGTEQMDYDVNITLSDGTSGNFKGNLGRTLEANHSYIITFRFRQANGSSSFEIEEPEVYTETFTIPEKSELFSVESNYILGKEAGSNIQIPVQLEIQYDWEYELTEGTGYFSVERIGNSLSVTTLSENTDETRNGIIRLSTAAGHYHEIYITQMNASKQMITYTPANGYQHYLVVYGENLQIDRGSGFEEMVSGEGINPSGTNTTTIQGDCITAVRSTGIWASCSFSNCVSLTDLETSLEAGSFDASPLPALRHLTLDNSTISTLTFAEGQQIETLSCRECGSIVNLNLNSICTTLKELDLYRCSSIESVEIYPQSFTEERLLEKAEFSYCIAMPGISLINYTRLENVAMDGCSAMESINLSGCTALVNLGISKNSATYINLSNCTSLKYLSINDMEVDNLICSGCTALEKFMLPSYYSSTITTFDMSGLPALREIYLAGTLNCTSFNISNCPQIESISGNSGISCNSLDISNCPKLKRFSAGYRTTEGQVLNMEGSTALEEISLSYYKSQYDFSQFTNLRSLYLYNSAITDINLSGCASFEELTYDSGELASMSLPTTLKSLDLNYITMSDGISLNSYPSLVSFSLEDCDNIPYVDLNGCSALISCGITRNDALTSINISGCSSLTECDVEYNSILQSLNMDNCSSLTGFSPNSLPELNYISLANCSSLLEYSVTDCKITSLDFSTCPQINTIDCRNNMLDEAALNSMFTSVPDRSSNVSTGKLYISGNPGAETCDESIIFSKNWYFPNN
;
A
#
# COMPACT_ATOMS: atom_id res chain seq x y z
N MET A 1 -39.08 -17.80 -77.05
CA MET A 1 -37.80 -17.33 -77.65
C MET A 1 -37.78 -15.82 -77.56
N LYS A 2 -36.68 -15.10 -77.30
CA LYS A 2 -35.29 -15.43 -76.88
C LYS A 2 -34.70 -14.08 -76.36
N LYS A 3 -34.10 -14.03 -75.15
CA LYS A 3 -32.64 -13.98 -74.89
C LYS A 3 -31.88 -12.70 -75.30
N THR A 4 -31.28 -12.05 -74.29
CA THR A 4 -29.80 -11.81 -74.15
C THR A 4 -29.16 -10.47 -74.60
N CYS A 5 -28.77 -9.67 -73.57
CA CYS A 5 -27.52 -8.88 -73.40
C CYS A 5 -27.21 -7.70 -74.40
N PHE A 6 -26.24 -6.79 -74.20
CA PHE A 6 -25.01 -6.81 -73.38
C PHE A 6 -24.40 -5.38 -73.11
N ILE A 7 -23.81 -5.19 -71.92
CA ILE A 7 -22.51 -4.52 -71.60
C ILE A 7 -22.31 -2.96 -71.57
N LEU A 8 -22.01 -2.50 -70.33
CA LEU A 8 -20.99 -1.53 -69.82
C LEU A 8 -20.88 -0.03 -70.22
N SER A 9 -20.86 0.76 -69.14
CA SER A 9 -19.92 1.85 -68.78
C SER A 9 -19.80 3.13 -69.63
N LEU A 10 -20.49 4.20 -69.20
CA LEU A 10 -19.96 5.57 -68.98
C LEU A 10 -21.12 6.54 -68.67
N ALA A 11 -21.20 7.05 -67.43
CA ALA A 11 -22.11 8.15 -67.06
C ALA A 11 -21.64 8.95 -65.82
N GLY A 12 -20.32 9.04 -65.61
CA GLY A 12 -19.72 10.14 -64.85
C GLY A 12 -19.28 11.23 -65.83
N VAL A 13 -19.33 12.50 -65.43
CA VAL A 13 -19.02 13.70 -66.25
C VAL A 13 -20.09 14.09 -67.29
N ALA A 14 -21.19 14.72 -66.84
CA ALA A 14 -22.04 15.61 -67.67
C ALA A 14 -23.05 16.49 -66.87
N ALA A 15 -22.64 17.11 -65.75
CA ALA A 15 -23.50 18.06 -65.00
C ALA A 15 -22.73 19.28 -64.46
N LEU A 16 -21.65 19.67 -65.15
CA LEU A 16 -20.98 20.96 -64.98
C LEU A 16 -21.34 21.88 -66.15
N ALA A 17 -21.31 23.20 -65.91
CA ALA A 17 -21.38 24.29 -66.89
C ALA A 17 -22.75 24.80 -67.39
N ALA A 18 -23.56 25.36 -66.49
CA ALA A 18 -24.35 26.61 -66.67
C ALA A 18 -24.89 27.03 -65.28
N CYS A 19 -24.67 28.22 -64.71
CA CYS A 19 -24.16 29.49 -65.24
C CYS A 19 -23.18 30.18 -64.26
N SER A 20 -22.31 31.03 -64.80
CA SER A 20 -21.61 32.10 -64.08
C SER A 20 -22.25 33.45 -64.44
N THR A 21 -22.39 34.39 -63.48
CA THR A 21 -22.08 35.85 -63.56
C THR A 21 -22.91 36.68 -62.57
N GLN A 22 -22.24 37.59 -61.82
CA GLN A 22 -22.76 38.86 -61.25
C GLN A 22 -23.96 38.76 -60.26
N GLU A 23 -24.24 39.69 -59.35
CA GLU A 23 -23.57 40.92 -58.90
C GLU A 23 -23.96 41.17 -57.42
N LEU A 24 -23.29 42.09 -56.72
CA LEU A 24 -23.72 42.54 -55.39
C LEU A 24 -24.61 43.79 -55.51
N GLU A 25 -25.93 43.64 -55.31
CA GLU A 25 -26.77 44.67 -54.67
C GLU A 25 -28.09 44.06 -54.13
N SER A 26 -28.63 44.62 -53.05
CA SER A 26 -29.69 44.04 -52.20
C SER A 26 -31.10 44.15 -52.78
N PRO A 27 -31.99 43.16 -52.56
CA PRO A 27 -33.05 43.38 -51.56
C PRO A 27 -33.01 42.39 -50.38
N ALA A 28 -33.40 42.87 -49.21
CA ALA A 28 -33.18 42.23 -47.91
C ALA A 28 -33.84 40.86 -47.69
N ASN A 29 -33.16 40.04 -46.89
CA ASN A 29 -33.60 38.79 -46.24
C ASN A 29 -33.63 37.52 -47.10
N LEU A 30 -32.48 37.06 -47.61
CA LEU A 30 -32.12 35.63 -47.68
C LEU A 30 -30.64 35.39 -48.06
N GLN A 31 -30.07 34.32 -47.49
CA GLN A 31 -28.87 33.56 -47.87
C GLN A 31 -27.47 34.23 -47.91
N ASN A 32 -26.64 33.84 -46.93
CA ASN A 32 -25.39 33.15 -47.22
C ASN A 32 -25.06 32.20 -46.06
N GLY A 33 -25.38 30.92 -46.25
CA GLY A 33 -24.98 29.82 -45.37
C GLY A 33 -24.60 28.64 -46.25
N MET A 34 -23.37 28.14 -46.11
CA MET A 34 -22.87 27.01 -46.88
C MET A 34 -23.71 25.75 -46.60
N LEU A 35 -23.99 24.97 -47.63
CA LEU A 35 -24.34 23.56 -47.45
C LEU A 35 -23.06 22.81 -47.02
N MET A 36 -22.85 22.67 -45.72
CA MET A 36 -21.93 21.64 -45.20
C MET A 36 -22.68 20.32 -45.13
N VAL A 37 -22.35 19.40 -46.04
CA VAL A 37 -22.60 17.98 -45.82
C VAL A 37 -21.48 17.50 -44.90
N ARG A 38 -21.81 17.19 -43.65
CA ARG A 38 -20.91 16.46 -42.75
C ARG A 38 -21.39 15.02 -42.61
N PRO A 39 -20.64 14.00 -43.07
CA PRO A 39 -20.87 12.63 -42.63
C PRO A 39 -20.64 12.53 -41.12
N ILE A 40 -21.71 12.33 -40.34
CA ILE A 40 -21.58 11.90 -38.95
C ILE A 40 -21.12 10.43 -39.00
N MET A 41 -19.82 10.20 -38.84
CA MET A 41 -19.28 8.87 -38.64
C MET A 41 -19.46 8.46 -37.16
N PRO A 42 -19.82 7.19 -36.89
CA PRO A 42 -19.92 6.70 -35.52
C PRO A 42 -18.52 6.57 -34.89
N GLU A 43 -18.42 6.89 -33.59
CA GLU A 43 -17.32 6.37 -32.77
C GLU A 43 -17.41 4.84 -32.74
N VAL A 44 -16.28 4.18 -32.94
CA VAL A 44 -16.19 2.71 -32.88
C VAL A 44 -15.36 2.32 -31.66
N GLU A 45 -16.03 1.74 -30.67
CA GLU A 45 -15.39 1.05 -29.55
C GLU A 45 -14.87 -0.32 -30.00
N ILE A 46 -13.64 -0.65 -29.57
CA ILE A 46 -13.05 -1.98 -29.69
C ILE A 46 -12.66 -2.43 -28.28
N GLU A 47 -13.44 -3.34 -27.71
CA GLU A 47 -13.09 -4.02 -26.47
C GLU A 47 -11.85 -4.91 -26.69
N THR A 48 -10.92 -4.88 -25.74
CA THR A 48 -9.77 -5.78 -25.69
C THR A 48 -9.75 -6.56 -24.38
N LYS A 49 -8.98 -7.64 -24.33
CA LYS A 49 -9.13 -8.68 -23.30
C LYS A 49 -8.60 -8.23 -21.93
N ALA A 50 -9.45 -8.39 -20.91
CA ALA A 50 -9.27 -8.38 -19.45
C ALA A 50 -8.33 -7.39 -18.72
N ASP A 51 -7.22 -6.92 -19.29
CA ASP A 51 -6.22 -6.07 -18.60
C ASP A 51 -5.78 -4.84 -19.43
N LEU A 52 -6.49 -4.50 -20.53
CA LEU A 52 -6.26 -3.29 -21.32
C LEU A 52 -7.57 -2.51 -21.54
N PRO A 53 -7.61 -1.19 -21.24
CA PRO A 53 -8.83 -0.40 -21.39
C PRO A 53 -9.26 -0.19 -22.86
N THR A 54 -10.49 0.30 -23.05
CA THR A 54 -11.18 0.35 -24.35
C THR A 54 -10.49 1.27 -25.35
N ILE A 55 -10.31 0.78 -26.58
CA ILE A 55 -9.69 1.55 -27.67
C ILE A 55 -10.78 2.12 -28.57
N TYR A 56 -10.81 3.45 -28.67
CA TYR A 56 -11.75 4.23 -29.48
C TYR A 56 -11.10 4.63 -30.81
N ALA A 57 -11.83 4.50 -31.92
CA ALA A 57 -11.37 4.87 -33.26
C ALA A 57 -12.10 6.11 -33.80
N PHE A 58 -11.33 7.08 -34.31
CA PHE A 58 -11.77 8.38 -34.81
C PHE A 58 -11.32 8.60 -36.25
N ILE A 59 -12.23 9.06 -37.13
CA ILE A 59 -11.93 9.30 -38.55
C ILE A 59 -11.99 10.81 -38.85
N PRO A 60 -10.87 11.46 -39.22
CA PRO A 60 -10.83 12.87 -39.65
C PRO A 60 -11.65 13.15 -40.92
N GLU A 61 -12.37 14.28 -40.99
CA GLU A 61 -13.06 14.68 -42.23
C GLU A 61 -12.09 15.18 -43.32
N GLU A 62 -11.02 15.94 -42.99
CA GLU A 62 -10.00 16.42 -43.95
C GLU A 62 -8.65 16.71 -43.26
N LEU A 63 -7.50 16.27 -43.85
CA LEU A 63 -6.13 16.87 -43.73
C LEU A 63 -5.07 16.09 -44.55
N ASN A 64 -3.81 16.59 -44.60
CA ASN A 64 -2.73 16.13 -45.51
C ASN A 64 -1.40 15.79 -44.78
N ALA A 65 -0.56 14.98 -45.45
CA ALA A 65 0.46 14.10 -44.84
C ALA A 65 1.80 14.71 -44.34
N GLY A 66 2.39 14.05 -43.33
CA GLY A 66 3.73 14.23 -42.73
C GLY A 66 4.00 13.22 -41.60
N THR A 67 5.27 12.95 -41.25
CA THR A 67 5.63 12.01 -40.16
C THR A 67 5.28 12.53 -38.77
N VAL A 68 4.56 11.73 -37.98
CA VAL A 68 4.06 12.10 -36.64
C VAL A 68 5.15 12.02 -35.57
N ASN A 69 5.44 13.15 -34.92
CA ASN A 69 5.93 13.22 -33.54
C ASN A 69 4.87 14.00 -32.73
N PRO A 70 4.50 13.59 -31.50
CA PRO A 70 3.59 14.36 -30.67
C PRO A 70 4.24 15.71 -30.30
N VAL A 71 3.62 16.82 -30.68
CA VAL A 71 4.15 18.16 -30.37
C VAL A 71 3.73 18.57 -28.95
N LEU A 72 4.69 19.15 -28.21
CA LEU A 72 4.57 19.51 -26.80
C LEU A 72 3.27 20.26 -26.44
N PRO A 73 2.74 20.05 -25.22
CA PRO A 73 1.55 20.75 -24.77
C PRO A 73 1.77 22.26 -24.63
N LYS A 74 0.92 23.06 -25.26
CA LYS A 74 0.76 24.48 -24.90
C LYS A 74 -0.13 24.58 -23.68
N ILE A 75 0.45 24.86 -22.52
CA ILE A 75 -0.31 25.24 -21.32
C ILE A 75 -1.07 26.54 -21.63
N ASN A 76 -2.38 26.54 -21.41
CA ASN A 76 -3.17 27.76 -21.49
C ASN A 76 -4.14 27.85 -20.31
N SER A 77 -3.83 28.75 -19.36
CA SER A 77 -4.76 29.34 -18.39
C SER A 77 -5.76 28.38 -17.70
N GLY A 78 -5.27 27.41 -16.94
CA GLY A 78 -6.07 26.59 -15.99
C GLY A 78 -6.19 25.11 -16.39
N ASN A 79 -5.24 24.29 -15.91
CA ASN A 79 -5.22 22.81 -15.94
C ASN A 79 -5.63 22.10 -17.24
N THR A 80 -5.59 22.80 -18.37
CA THR A 80 -6.02 22.30 -19.67
C THR A 80 -4.81 22.16 -20.59
N TYR A 81 -4.57 20.93 -21.06
CA TYR A 81 -3.42 20.58 -21.89
C TYR A 81 -3.88 20.25 -23.31
N TYR A 82 -3.25 20.89 -24.30
CA TYR A 82 -3.55 20.75 -25.73
C TYR A 82 -2.39 20.07 -26.44
N TYR A 83 -2.63 18.94 -27.09
CA TYR A 83 -1.57 18.16 -27.75
C TYR A 83 -1.87 18.00 -29.24
N ASN A 84 -0.99 18.53 -30.09
CA ASN A 84 -1.21 18.56 -31.54
C ASN A 84 -0.51 17.37 -32.21
N LEU A 85 -1.23 16.62 -33.05
CA LEU A 85 -0.70 15.50 -33.82
C LEU A 85 -0.39 15.97 -35.25
N GLU A 86 0.88 16.29 -35.53
CA GLU A 86 1.29 16.78 -36.85
C GLU A 86 1.30 15.67 -37.91
N GLY A 87 0.71 15.96 -39.08
CA GLY A 87 0.98 15.23 -40.34
C GLY A 87 0.04 14.09 -40.73
N VAL A 88 -1.11 13.90 -40.08
CA VAL A 88 -2.02 12.80 -40.44
C VAL A 88 -2.93 13.17 -41.63
N GLY A 89 -3.18 12.25 -42.57
CA GLY A 89 -4.06 12.52 -43.72
C GLY A 89 -4.82 11.29 -44.19
N SER A 90 -6.17 11.36 -44.19
CA SER A 90 -7.10 10.27 -44.53
C SER A 90 -7.00 8.98 -43.70
N ASP A 91 -6.34 9.05 -42.54
CA ASP A 91 -6.04 7.90 -41.69
C ASP A 91 -6.88 7.89 -40.40
N VAL A 92 -7.15 6.70 -39.86
CA VAL A 92 -7.93 6.53 -38.61
C VAL A 92 -7.01 6.66 -37.40
N VAL A 93 -7.41 7.50 -36.44
CA VAL A 93 -6.70 7.73 -35.18
C VAL A 93 -7.35 6.91 -34.07
N PHE A 94 -6.55 6.21 -33.27
CA PHE A 94 -7.02 5.40 -32.14
C PHE A 94 -6.56 6.04 -30.84
N SER A 95 -7.37 5.99 -29.78
CA SER A 95 -6.92 6.24 -28.41
C SER A 95 -7.53 5.27 -27.41
N ASN A 96 -6.72 4.83 -26.45
CA ASN A 96 -7.20 4.09 -25.29
C ASN A 96 -7.70 5.09 -24.24
N GLN A 97 -8.97 5.01 -23.84
CA GLN A 97 -9.51 5.83 -22.76
C GLN A 97 -9.95 4.98 -21.57
N ASP A 98 -9.50 5.39 -20.39
CA ASP A 98 -10.08 5.01 -19.11
C ASP A 98 -11.02 6.15 -18.66
N LEU A 99 -12.27 5.82 -18.33
CA LEU A 99 -13.40 6.76 -18.18
C LEU A 99 -13.26 7.73 -16.99
N SER A 100 -12.18 7.61 -16.21
CA SER A 100 -11.85 8.42 -15.05
C SER A 100 -11.35 9.84 -15.36
N TYR A 101 -10.98 10.15 -16.62
CA TYR A 101 -10.44 11.47 -17.00
C TYR A 101 -11.12 12.08 -18.24
N ALA A 102 -11.46 13.37 -18.18
CA ALA A 102 -12.03 14.10 -19.31
C ALA A 102 -10.97 14.44 -20.39
N VAL A 103 -10.77 13.53 -21.34
CA VAL A 103 -9.98 13.73 -22.57
C VAL A 103 -10.93 13.86 -23.76
N SER A 104 -11.05 15.07 -24.31
CA SER A 104 -11.93 15.36 -25.46
C SER A 104 -11.12 15.64 -26.73
N PRO A 105 -11.46 15.01 -27.87
CA PRO A 105 -10.91 15.42 -29.16
C PRO A 105 -11.41 16.81 -29.57
N ARG A 106 -10.52 17.65 -30.09
CA ARG A 106 -10.83 19.00 -30.57
C ARG A 106 -10.10 19.29 -31.87
N TYR A 107 -10.85 19.70 -32.89
CA TYR A 107 -10.28 20.34 -34.07
C TYR A 107 -10.13 21.84 -33.85
N ASP A 108 -8.95 22.39 -34.17
CA ASP A 108 -8.75 23.82 -34.34
C ASP A 108 -7.96 24.13 -35.62
N GLU A 109 -7.68 25.42 -35.85
CA GLU A 109 -7.00 25.94 -37.04
C GLU A 109 -5.55 25.44 -37.23
N ASN A 110 -4.98 24.72 -36.25
CA ASN A 110 -3.64 24.15 -36.29
C ASN A 110 -3.61 22.61 -36.40
N GLY A 111 -4.77 21.93 -36.41
CA GLY A 111 -4.86 20.47 -36.59
C GLY A 111 -5.85 19.76 -35.65
N PHE A 112 -5.72 18.44 -35.59
CA PHE A 112 -6.39 17.62 -34.58
C PHE A 112 -5.59 17.64 -33.28
N SER A 113 -6.25 18.07 -32.20
CA SER A 113 -5.68 18.11 -30.86
C SER A 113 -6.50 17.31 -29.86
N LEU A 114 -5.82 16.58 -28.98
CA LEU A 114 -6.45 16.02 -27.78
C LEU A 114 -6.39 17.04 -26.64
N VAL A 115 -7.50 17.23 -25.94
CA VAL A 115 -7.64 18.17 -24.83
C VAL A 115 -7.91 17.40 -23.54
N LYS A 116 -6.93 17.35 -22.63
CA LYS A 116 -7.16 16.85 -21.26
C LYS A 116 -7.43 18.03 -20.33
N THR A 117 -8.50 17.93 -19.53
CA THR A 117 -8.89 18.96 -18.55
C THR A 117 -8.92 18.37 -17.14
N ASP A 118 -7.92 18.68 -16.31
CA ASP A 118 -7.84 18.16 -14.93
C ASP A 118 -8.60 19.05 -13.93
N GLN A 119 -9.73 18.57 -13.38
CA GLN A 119 -10.47 19.24 -12.30
C GLN A 119 -9.89 18.97 -10.89
N TYR A 120 -9.06 17.94 -10.74
CA TYR A 120 -8.32 17.64 -9.51
C TYR A 120 -6.82 17.58 -9.81
N SER A 121 -5.98 17.91 -8.83
CA SER A 121 -4.57 18.25 -9.06
C SER A 121 -3.68 17.06 -9.43
N ALA A 122 -3.14 17.10 -10.66
CA ALA A 122 -1.86 16.53 -11.09
C ALA A 122 -1.65 15.00 -11.13
N ASP A 123 -2.65 14.15 -10.86
CA ASP A 123 -2.51 12.70 -11.05
C ASP A 123 -2.76 12.27 -12.52
N LEU A 124 -1.67 12.26 -13.29
CA LEU A 124 -1.58 11.75 -14.67
C LEU A 124 -1.40 10.22 -14.75
N GLY A 125 -1.90 9.47 -13.76
CA GLY A 125 -1.53 8.06 -13.51
C GLY A 125 -1.87 7.04 -14.60
N THR A 126 -2.82 7.30 -15.49
CA THR A 126 -3.30 6.34 -16.50
C THR A 126 -2.52 6.42 -17.82
N GLU A 127 -2.19 5.26 -18.39
CA GLU A 127 -1.43 5.17 -19.65
C GLU A 127 -2.34 5.41 -20.87
N LEU A 128 -2.19 6.57 -21.51
CA LEU A 128 -2.81 6.85 -22.80
C LEU A 128 -1.99 6.22 -23.94
N LEU A 129 -2.58 5.26 -24.65
CA LEU A 129 -2.08 4.70 -25.91
C LEU A 129 -2.80 5.38 -27.08
N PHE A 130 -2.07 5.76 -28.13
CA PHE A 130 -2.63 6.37 -29.34
C PHE A 130 -1.96 5.85 -30.61
N GLY A 131 -2.69 5.71 -31.71
CA GLY A 131 -2.11 5.21 -32.95
C GLY A 131 -2.78 5.71 -34.22
N VAL A 132 -2.15 5.45 -35.36
CA VAL A 132 -2.64 5.84 -36.68
C VAL A 132 -2.55 4.63 -37.61
N ALA A 133 -3.64 4.31 -38.32
CA ALA A 133 -3.68 3.28 -39.34
C ALA A 133 -3.66 3.91 -40.74
N THR A 134 -2.51 3.83 -41.42
CA THR A 134 -2.29 4.60 -42.65
C THR A 134 -2.78 3.91 -43.92
N GLY A 135 -3.50 4.64 -44.79
CA GLY A 135 -3.75 4.22 -46.17
C GLY A 135 -4.89 3.21 -46.37
N ILE A 136 -5.92 3.24 -45.51
CA ILE A 136 -7.07 2.34 -45.60
C ILE A 136 -7.90 2.62 -46.87
N GLN A 137 -8.00 1.63 -47.76
CA GLN A 137 -8.86 1.63 -48.95
C GLN A 137 -9.97 0.58 -48.85
N THR A 138 -11.18 0.97 -49.26
CA THR A 138 -12.37 0.11 -49.28
C THR A 138 -12.23 -1.04 -50.29
N GLY A 139 -12.55 -2.25 -49.86
CA GLY A 139 -12.47 -3.47 -50.69
C GLY A 139 -11.08 -4.13 -50.77
N ASN A 140 -10.06 -3.62 -50.07
CA ASN A 140 -8.81 -4.34 -49.88
C ASN A 140 -9.02 -5.49 -48.86
N THR A 141 -8.33 -6.62 -49.04
CA THR A 141 -8.46 -7.82 -48.19
C THR A 141 -7.15 -8.24 -47.50
N GLU A 142 -6.07 -7.48 -47.73
CA GLU A 142 -4.82 -7.63 -46.99
C GLU A 142 -4.90 -6.84 -45.67
N PRO A 143 -4.33 -7.33 -44.54
CA PRO A 143 -4.30 -6.60 -43.28
C PRO A 143 -3.54 -5.27 -43.35
N TYR A 144 -4.06 -4.24 -42.67
CA TYR A 144 -3.35 -2.96 -42.51
C TYR A 144 -2.49 -2.94 -41.26
N GLU A 145 -1.29 -2.35 -41.33
CA GLU A 145 -0.40 -2.20 -40.19
C GLU A 145 -0.84 -1.00 -39.32
N VAL A 146 -1.43 -1.27 -38.16
CA VAL A 146 -1.73 -0.27 -37.14
C VAL A 146 -0.53 -0.13 -36.19
N ARG A 147 -0.07 1.10 -35.95
CA ARG A 147 0.99 1.38 -34.95
C ARG A 147 0.40 2.21 -33.81
N LEU A 148 0.40 1.62 -32.61
CA LEU A 148 0.07 2.28 -31.34
C LEU A 148 1.37 2.73 -30.65
N ASN A 149 1.34 3.91 -30.04
CA ASN A 149 2.41 4.55 -29.28
C ASN A 149 1.86 4.97 -27.90
N ARG A 150 2.68 4.93 -26.84
CA ARG A 150 2.34 5.50 -25.52
C ARG A 150 2.59 7.01 -25.50
N PHE A 151 1.67 7.74 -24.88
CA PHE A 151 1.62 9.19 -24.77
C PHE A 151 2.53 9.73 -23.67
N SER A 152 2.59 8.99 -22.56
CA SER A 152 3.56 9.13 -21.50
C SER A 152 4.79 8.26 -21.76
N SER A 153 5.81 8.48 -20.96
CA SER A 153 6.83 7.48 -20.70
C SER A 153 6.72 7.02 -19.25
N SER A 154 6.75 5.71 -19.05
CA SER A 154 6.84 5.14 -17.70
C SER A 154 8.27 5.30 -17.22
N VAL A 155 8.44 5.86 -16.03
CA VAL A 155 9.75 6.03 -15.40
C VAL A 155 9.75 5.23 -14.11
N GLN A 156 10.68 4.29 -14.01
CA GLN A 156 10.96 3.53 -12.80
C GLN A 156 12.29 3.98 -12.21
N PHE A 157 12.35 4.10 -10.89
CA PHE A 157 13.58 4.42 -10.17
C PHE A 157 14.16 3.16 -9.56
N LYS A 158 15.42 2.86 -9.88
CA LYS A 158 16.18 1.81 -9.22
C LYS A 158 17.25 2.46 -8.34
N PHE A 159 17.13 2.33 -7.03
CA PHE A 159 18.16 2.74 -6.09
C PHE A 159 19.02 1.51 -5.76
N MET A 160 20.34 1.65 -5.81
CA MET A 160 21.29 0.63 -5.38
C MET A 160 22.41 1.33 -4.60
N ALA A 161 22.74 0.81 -3.42
CA ALA A 161 23.83 1.32 -2.60
C ALA A 161 24.96 0.31 -2.55
N TYR A 162 26.20 0.79 -2.60
CA TYR A 162 27.40 -0.02 -2.60
C TYR A 162 28.34 0.43 -1.48
N ASP A 163 28.96 -0.54 -0.83
CA ASP A 163 30.01 -0.29 0.14
C ASP A 163 31.30 0.24 -0.52
N THR A 164 32.29 0.54 0.33
CA THR A 164 33.61 1.04 -0.09
C THR A 164 34.36 0.05 -1.00
N ASP A 165 34.20 -1.25 -0.77
CA ASP A 165 34.79 -2.33 -1.58
C ASP A 165 34.04 -2.57 -2.91
N GLY A 166 32.81 -2.07 -3.04
CA GLY A 166 31.95 -2.18 -4.22
C GLY A 166 30.96 -3.35 -4.17
N ASN A 167 30.67 -3.91 -2.99
CA ASN A 167 29.60 -4.89 -2.80
C ASN A 167 28.24 -4.18 -2.64
N GLU A 168 27.18 -4.77 -3.17
CA GLU A 168 25.82 -4.23 -3.06
C GLU A 168 25.25 -4.43 -1.65
N LEU A 169 24.70 -3.37 -1.06
CA LEU A 169 24.07 -3.40 0.27
C LEU A 169 22.64 -3.99 0.18
N PRO A 170 22.21 -4.84 1.15
CA PRO A 170 20.91 -5.49 1.10
C PRO A 170 19.76 -4.49 1.27
N ALA A 171 18.58 -4.83 0.75
CA ALA A 171 17.43 -3.92 0.68
C ALA A 171 16.91 -3.43 2.06
N GLU A 172 17.14 -4.22 3.11
CA GLU A 172 16.82 -3.89 4.51
C GLU A 172 17.73 -2.81 5.14
N THR A 173 18.78 -2.39 4.43
CA THR A 173 19.67 -1.27 4.83
C THR A 173 19.05 0.10 4.54
N PHE A 174 18.01 0.19 3.70
CA PHE A 174 17.33 1.45 3.39
C PHE A 174 16.21 1.71 4.41
N GLN A 175 16.14 2.94 4.92
CA GLN A 175 15.06 3.42 5.79
C GLN A 175 14.09 4.34 5.03
N TYR A 176 14.63 5.18 4.14
CA TYR A 176 13.87 6.19 3.40
C TYR A 176 14.49 6.45 2.04
N ALA A 177 13.67 6.60 1.00
CA ALA A 177 14.09 7.15 -0.28
C ALA A 177 12.97 7.98 -0.90
N ASP A 178 13.30 9.18 -1.35
CA ASP A 178 12.41 10.04 -2.15
C ASP A 178 13.17 10.49 -3.39
N ALA A 179 12.53 10.42 -4.55
CA ALA A 179 13.07 10.94 -5.79
C ALA A 179 12.05 11.80 -6.51
N THR A 180 12.48 12.99 -6.90
CA THR A 180 11.74 13.86 -7.80
C THR A 180 12.48 14.02 -9.13
N LEU A 181 11.71 14.11 -10.21
CA LEU A 181 12.22 14.28 -11.57
C LEU A 181 11.33 15.28 -12.31
N GLY A 182 11.89 16.42 -12.73
CA GLY A 182 11.16 17.48 -13.44
C GLY A 182 9.96 18.05 -12.68
N GLY A 183 9.94 17.95 -11.34
CA GLY A 183 8.83 18.40 -10.48
C GLY A 183 7.77 17.33 -10.16
N PHE A 184 7.89 16.11 -10.69
CA PHE A 184 7.09 14.96 -10.25
C PHE A 184 7.82 14.21 -9.14
N ALA A 185 7.16 13.92 -8.02
CA ALA A 185 7.76 13.30 -6.82
C ALA A 185 7.31 11.84 -6.60
N THR A 186 8.13 11.05 -5.92
CA THR A 186 7.84 9.69 -5.45
C THR A 186 8.52 9.47 -4.09
N GLU A 187 7.72 9.37 -3.03
CA GLU A 187 8.19 9.06 -1.67
C GLU A 187 8.02 7.57 -1.36
N LEU A 188 9.07 6.94 -0.82
CA LEU A 188 9.09 5.53 -0.39
C LEU A 188 9.70 5.44 1.02
N ARG A 189 8.97 4.79 1.94
CA ARG A 189 9.41 4.55 3.32
C ARG A 189 9.57 3.05 3.56
N PHE A 190 10.63 2.66 4.24
CA PHE A 190 10.98 1.28 4.53
C PHE A 190 11.04 1.07 6.05
N GLY A 191 10.40 0.02 6.57
CA GLY A 191 10.38 -0.29 7.99
C GLY A 191 9.06 -0.90 8.48
N SER A 192 9.04 -1.33 9.75
CA SER A 192 7.90 -2.01 10.38
C SER A 192 6.73 -1.10 10.76
N ASP A 193 6.92 0.22 10.79
CA ASP A 193 5.92 1.22 11.19
C ASP A 193 5.42 2.05 10.00
N ILE A 194 4.52 1.47 9.20
CA ILE A 194 3.76 2.23 8.19
C ILE A 194 2.68 3.06 8.91
N THR A 195 3.10 4.18 9.51
CA THR A 195 2.18 5.22 9.98
C THR A 195 2.01 6.28 8.88
N THR A 196 0.79 6.43 8.38
CA THR A 196 0.45 7.42 7.34
C THR A 196 0.44 8.84 7.93
N SER A 197 1.60 9.50 7.98
CA SER A 197 1.69 10.94 8.24
C SER A 197 1.67 11.72 6.91
N ALA A 198 0.50 12.22 6.51
CA ALA A 198 0.35 12.95 5.25
C ALA A 198 1.04 14.34 5.27
N PRO A 199 1.85 14.69 4.26
CA PRO A 199 2.05 16.06 3.81
C PRO A 199 0.95 16.44 2.81
N ALA A 200 0.32 17.60 2.98
CA ALA A 200 -0.65 18.13 2.03
C ALA A 200 0.04 18.98 0.92
N PRO A 201 -0.57 19.24 -0.26
CA PRO A 201 -1.85 18.75 -0.79
C PRO A 201 -1.76 18.29 -2.27
N TYR A 202 -1.13 17.14 -2.56
CA TYR A 202 -1.13 16.56 -3.93
C TYR A 202 -1.21 15.03 -3.90
N GLY A 203 -2.26 14.48 -4.53
CA GLY A 203 -2.39 13.10 -5.01
C GLY A 203 -2.09 11.93 -4.05
N ASN A 204 -3.14 11.29 -3.53
CA ASN A 204 -3.00 9.99 -2.86
C ASN A 204 -2.38 8.96 -3.83
N THR A 205 -1.34 8.26 -3.40
CA THR A 205 -0.82 7.09 -4.13
C THR A 205 -1.10 5.84 -3.30
N SER A 206 -1.91 4.91 -3.80
CA SER A 206 -2.09 3.60 -3.16
C SER A 206 -0.88 2.72 -3.43
N ILE A 207 -0.07 2.48 -2.40
CA ILE A 207 0.95 1.42 -2.41
C ILE A 207 0.20 0.09 -2.35
N ALA A 208 0.48 -0.82 -3.29
CA ALA A 208 -0.12 -2.15 -3.31
C ALA A 208 0.26 -2.95 -2.05
N GLU A 209 -0.68 -3.75 -1.55
CA GLU A 209 -0.53 -4.46 -0.28
C GLU A 209 0.62 -5.49 -0.31
N SER A 210 1.25 -5.62 0.86
CA SER A 210 2.34 -6.54 1.23
C SER A 210 2.66 -7.72 0.29
N ALA A 211 3.83 -7.64 -0.34
CA ALA A 211 4.68 -8.79 -0.58
C ALA A 211 6.06 -8.53 0.04
N ALA A 212 6.61 -9.50 0.77
CA ALA A 212 7.95 -9.36 1.34
C ALA A 212 8.99 -9.30 0.20
N LEU A 213 9.74 -8.20 0.14
CA LEU A 213 10.79 -7.98 -0.85
C LEU A 213 11.88 -9.06 -0.68
N GLN A 214 12.12 -9.84 -1.73
CA GLN A 214 13.33 -10.68 -1.84
C GLN A 214 14.44 -9.91 -2.57
N ASP A 215 15.68 -10.36 -2.37
CA ASP A 215 16.89 -9.78 -2.99
C ASP A 215 16.71 -9.46 -4.48
N GLY A 216 17.04 -8.22 -4.85
CA GLY A 216 16.98 -7.74 -6.23
C GLY A 216 15.61 -7.30 -6.73
N GLN A 217 14.60 -7.10 -5.88
CA GLN A 217 13.29 -6.57 -6.31
C GLN A 217 13.23 -5.05 -6.55
N TRP A 218 12.20 -4.67 -7.31
CA TRP A 218 12.07 -3.42 -8.04
C TRP A 218 11.23 -2.40 -7.27
N LEU A 219 11.58 -1.11 -7.37
CA LEU A 219 10.75 -0.01 -6.88
C LEU A 219 9.96 0.61 -8.02
N SER A 220 8.80 0.01 -8.32
CA SER A 220 7.86 0.54 -9.30
C SER A 220 6.84 1.46 -8.64
N THR A 221 6.90 2.76 -8.92
CA THR A 221 5.69 3.59 -8.95
C THR A 221 5.31 3.84 -10.40
N PRO A 222 4.07 3.55 -10.83
CA PRO A 222 3.62 3.91 -12.17
C PRO A 222 3.24 5.40 -12.17
N ARG A 223 4.24 6.30 -12.22
CA ARG A 223 4.00 7.68 -12.63
C ARG A 223 4.43 7.88 -14.08
N ASN A 224 3.43 8.25 -14.88
CA ASN A 224 3.57 8.62 -16.27
C ASN A 224 4.15 10.04 -16.37
N VAL A 225 5.40 10.15 -16.83
CA VAL A 225 6.06 11.45 -17.03
C VAL A 225 5.76 11.95 -18.44
N ILE A 226 5.40 13.24 -18.55
CA ILE A 226 5.22 13.91 -19.84
C ILE A 226 6.59 14.43 -20.31
N PRO A 227 7.06 14.03 -21.51
CA PRO A 227 8.30 14.54 -22.12
C PRO A 227 8.36 16.07 -22.23
N GLY A 228 9.52 16.65 -21.91
CA GLY A 228 9.84 18.06 -22.12
C GLY A 228 11.00 18.25 -23.12
N THR A 229 11.16 19.47 -23.66
CA THR A 229 12.29 19.85 -24.54
C THR A 229 13.58 20.20 -23.78
N GLU A 230 13.54 20.27 -22.46
CA GLU A 230 14.70 20.59 -21.61
C GLU A 230 15.21 19.32 -20.93
N GLN A 231 16.50 19.26 -20.61
CA GLN A 231 17.09 18.09 -19.97
C GLN A 231 16.51 17.95 -18.55
N MET A 232 16.13 16.74 -18.14
CA MET A 232 15.38 16.55 -16.89
C MET A 232 16.29 16.69 -15.66
N ASP A 233 15.99 17.65 -14.78
CA ASP A 233 16.57 17.75 -13.44
C ASP A 233 15.98 16.68 -12.51
N TYR A 234 16.83 16.08 -11.68
CA TYR A 234 16.47 15.17 -10.59
C TYR A 234 16.91 15.71 -9.23
N ASP A 235 16.18 15.33 -8.19
CA ASP A 235 16.46 15.64 -6.79
C ASP A 235 16.11 14.40 -5.96
N VAL A 236 17.12 13.73 -5.40
CA VAL A 236 16.99 12.44 -4.72
C VAL A 236 17.45 12.55 -3.27
N ASN A 237 16.56 12.21 -2.35
CA ASN A 237 16.82 12.06 -0.92
C ASN A 237 16.95 10.58 -0.59
N ILE A 238 17.94 10.20 0.21
CA ILE A 238 18.09 8.84 0.71
C ILE A 238 18.56 8.83 2.15
N THR A 239 18.02 7.92 2.96
CA THR A 239 18.45 7.66 4.35
C THR A 239 18.53 6.15 4.58
N LEU A 240 19.64 5.70 5.15
CA LEU A 240 19.85 4.30 5.55
C LEU A 240 19.42 4.06 7.01
N SER A 241 19.26 2.79 7.36
CA SER A 241 18.85 2.32 8.69
C SER A 241 19.84 2.71 9.81
N ASP A 242 21.07 3.09 9.47
CA ASP A 242 22.09 3.64 10.40
C ASP A 242 22.01 5.17 10.60
N GLY A 243 21.05 5.85 9.93
CA GLY A 243 20.88 7.29 9.98
C GLY A 243 21.69 8.09 8.96
N THR A 244 22.57 7.44 8.18
CA THR A 244 23.32 8.08 7.09
C THR A 244 22.35 8.58 6.03
N SER A 245 22.44 9.86 5.65
CA SER A 245 21.55 10.47 4.65
C SER A 245 22.28 11.36 3.64
N GLY A 246 21.68 11.52 2.46
CA GLY A 246 22.19 12.37 1.39
C GLY A 246 21.08 12.94 0.51
N ASN A 247 21.28 14.17 0.04
CA ASN A 247 20.45 14.83 -0.97
C ASN A 247 21.29 15.08 -2.22
N PHE A 248 20.84 14.56 -3.36
CA PHE A 248 21.58 14.56 -4.61
C PHE A 248 20.75 15.21 -5.71
N LYS A 249 21.19 16.39 -6.15
CA LYS A 249 20.55 17.12 -7.26
C LYS A 249 21.46 17.12 -8.46
N GLY A 250 20.88 16.88 -9.63
CA GLY A 250 21.61 16.87 -10.88
C GLY A 250 20.68 16.91 -12.07
N ASN A 251 21.25 16.75 -13.25
CA ASN A 251 20.52 16.73 -14.50
C ASN A 251 20.88 15.46 -15.27
N LEU A 252 19.90 14.75 -15.85
CA LEU A 252 20.14 13.50 -16.58
C LEU A 252 20.94 13.68 -17.88
N GLY A 253 21.28 14.91 -18.25
CA GLY A 253 22.02 15.23 -19.49
C GLY A 253 21.22 14.98 -20.77
N ARG A 254 19.98 14.50 -20.66
CA ARG A 254 19.14 14.10 -21.79
C ARG A 254 17.66 14.37 -21.52
N THR A 255 16.92 14.59 -22.60
CA THR A 255 15.45 14.56 -22.62
C THR A 255 14.96 13.11 -22.59
N LEU A 256 13.86 12.85 -21.89
CA LEU A 256 13.16 11.57 -21.96
C LEU A 256 12.10 11.66 -23.05
N GLU A 257 12.24 10.88 -24.12
CA GLU A 257 11.29 10.82 -25.24
C GLU A 257 10.02 10.02 -24.87
N ALA A 258 8.89 10.33 -25.49
CA ALA A 258 7.62 9.59 -25.37
C ALA A 258 7.74 8.13 -25.81
N ASN A 259 6.75 7.30 -25.50
CA ASN A 259 6.64 5.90 -25.97
C ASN A 259 7.77 4.95 -25.51
N HIS A 260 8.39 5.26 -24.38
CA HIS A 260 9.49 4.48 -23.83
C HIS A 260 9.23 4.14 -22.35
N SER A 261 9.75 3.00 -21.91
CA SER A 261 9.90 2.69 -20.49
C SER A 261 11.35 2.99 -20.10
N TYR A 262 11.54 3.91 -19.15
CA TYR A 262 12.86 4.26 -18.62
C TYR A 262 13.05 3.65 -17.25
N ILE A 263 14.23 3.07 -17.03
CA ILE A 263 14.67 2.63 -15.71
C ILE A 263 15.89 3.47 -15.36
N ILE A 264 15.68 4.47 -14.50
CA ILE A 264 16.73 5.38 -14.05
C ILE A 264 17.36 4.74 -12.81
N THR A 265 18.61 4.35 -12.96
CA THR A 265 19.37 3.65 -11.93
C THR A 265 20.30 4.63 -11.23
N PHE A 266 19.97 4.96 -9.99
CA PHE A 266 20.82 5.75 -9.10
C PHE A 266 21.69 4.79 -8.29
N ARG A 267 23.01 4.84 -8.52
CA ARG A 267 24.00 4.14 -7.69
C ARG A 267 24.61 5.11 -6.69
N PHE A 268 24.48 4.76 -5.42
CA PHE A 268 25.14 5.45 -4.32
C PHE A 268 26.34 4.62 -3.91
N ARG A 269 27.52 5.22 -3.87
CA ARG A 269 28.72 4.54 -3.40
C ARG A 269 29.26 5.26 -2.18
N GLN A 270 29.52 4.52 -1.11
CA GLN A 270 30.12 5.09 0.07
C GLN A 270 31.56 5.50 -0.24
N ALA A 271 31.90 6.78 -0.08
CA ALA A 271 33.24 7.26 -0.38
C ALA A 271 34.25 6.70 0.65
N ASN A 272 35.42 6.26 0.18
CA ASN A 272 36.44 5.63 1.03
C ASN A 272 36.82 6.52 2.23
N GLY A 273 36.38 6.12 3.42
CA GLY A 273 36.62 6.84 4.68
C GLY A 273 35.65 8.00 4.96
N SER A 274 34.45 8.01 4.38
CA SER A 274 33.41 9.01 4.64
C SER A 274 32.09 8.40 5.11
N SER A 275 31.40 9.11 6.01
CA SER A 275 30.00 8.88 6.39
C SER A 275 29.01 9.51 5.39
N SER A 276 29.41 9.62 4.11
CA SER A 276 28.59 10.20 3.05
C SER A 276 28.66 9.35 1.78
N PHE A 277 27.53 9.28 1.08
CA PHE A 277 27.46 8.69 -0.25
C PHE A 277 27.88 9.71 -1.30
N GLU A 278 28.60 9.24 -2.32
CA GLU A 278 28.66 9.90 -3.62
C GLU A 278 27.66 9.22 -4.55
N ILE A 279 27.00 10.00 -5.41
CA ILE A 279 26.14 9.46 -6.46
C ILE A 279 26.96 9.32 -7.75
N GLU A 280 26.94 8.13 -8.35
CA GLU A 280 27.48 7.95 -9.70
C GLU A 280 26.56 8.65 -10.74
N GLU A 281 27.06 8.94 -11.94
CA GLU A 281 26.19 9.48 -13.00
C GLU A 281 25.02 8.51 -13.26
N PRO A 282 23.74 8.94 -13.17
CA PRO A 282 22.61 8.03 -13.20
C PRO A 282 22.51 7.28 -14.53
N GLU A 283 22.46 5.95 -14.48
CA GLU A 283 22.31 5.14 -15.68
C GLU A 283 20.84 5.09 -16.11
N VAL A 284 20.54 5.73 -17.24
CA VAL A 284 19.21 5.71 -17.86
C VAL A 284 19.13 4.57 -18.86
N TYR A 285 18.57 3.43 -18.42
CA TYR A 285 18.17 2.35 -19.31
C TYR A 285 16.86 2.71 -20.00
N THR A 286 16.74 2.36 -21.27
CA THR A 286 15.57 2.66 -22.09
C THR A 286 15.15 1.41 -22.83
N GLU A 287 13.94 0.92 -22.55
CA GLU A 287 13.28 -0.08 -23.37
C GLU A 287 12.20 0.61 -24.21
N THR A 288 12.33 0.50 -25.54
CA THR A 288 11.28 0.93 -26.46
C THR A 288 10.12 -0.04 -26.34
N PHE A 289 8.96 0.48 -25.93
CA PHE A 289 7.76 -0.33 -25.78
C PHE A 289 7.36 -0.93 -27.14
N THR A 290 7.59 -2.22 -27.30
CA THR A 290 7.37 -2.94 -28.56
C THR A 290 6.24 -3.94 -28.36
N ILE A 291 5.07 -3.63 -28.94
CA ILE A 291 3.90 -4.51 -28.92
C ILE A 291 4.26 -5.81 -29.69
N PRO A 292 3.81 -7.01 -29.24
CA PRO A 292 4.13 -8.28 -29.89
C PRO A 292 3.87 -8.35 -31.41
N GLU A 293 4.64 -9.16 -32.14
CA GLU A 293 4.75 -9.06 -33.60
C GLU A 293 3.43 -9.31 -34.38
N LYS A 294 2.86 -8.20 -34.86
CA LYS A 294 2.27 -7.93 -36.20
C LYS A 294 1.22 -8.85 -36.85
N SER A 295 1.10 -10.15 -36.58
CA SER A 295 0.26 -11.06 -37.40
C SER A 295 -1.01 -11.60 -36.74
N GLU A 296 -1.22 -11.38 -35.45
CA GLU A 296 -2.30 -12.06 -34.70
C GLU A 296 -3.42 -11.13 -34.19
N LEU A 297 -3.28 -9.80 -34.27
CA LEU A 297 -4.27 -8.89 -33.69
C LEU A 297 -5.45 -8.58 -34.63
N PHE A 298 -5.25 -8.16 -35.89
CA PHE A 298 -6.34 -7.77 -36.79
C PHE A 298 -6.16 -8.16 -38.27
N SER A 299 -7.26 -8.35 -39.01
CA SER A 299 -7.31 -8.58 -40.48
C SER A 299 -8.57 -7.95 -41.12
N VAL A 300 -8.60 -7.74 -42.43
CA VAL A 300 -9.71 -7.05 -43.12
C VAL A 300 -10.37 -7.94 -44.17
N GLU A 301 -11.69 -8.07 -44.11
CA GLU A 301 -12.48 -8.75 -45.16
C GLU A 301 -13.61 -7.86 -45.68
N SER A 302 -13.50 -7.44 -46.94
CA SER A 302 -14.50 -6.81 -47.82
C SER A 302 -15.16 -5.50 -47.36
N ASN A 303 -15.60 -5.37 -46.11
CA ASN A 303 -16.18 -4.17 -45.47
C ASN A 303 -15.97 -4.14 -43.92
N TYR A 304 -15.13 -5.02 -43.35
CA TYR A 304 -15.01 -5.27 -41.91
C TYR A 304 -13.54 -5.30 -41.45
N ILE A 305 -13.26 -4.84 -40.23
CA ILE A 305 -12.01 -5.12 -39.51
C ILE A 305 -12.30 -6.22 -38.47
N LEU A 306 -11.54 -7.31 -38.50
CA LEU A 306 -11.68 -8.51 -37.65
C LEU A 306 -10.52 -8.58 -36.66
N GLY A 307 -10.81 -8.70 -35.36
CA GLY A 307 -9.82 -9.12 -34.35
C GLY A 307 -9.59 -10.65 -34.37
N LYS A 308 -8.36 -11.15 -34.13
CA LYS A 308 -8.02 -12.56 -34.44
C LYS A 308 -7.25 -13.33 -33.36
N GLU A 309 -7.76 -13.38 -32.13
CA GLU A 309 -7.23 -14.30 -31.12
C GLU A 309 -7.49 -15.78 -31.51
N ALA A 310 -6.63 -16.69 -31.05
CA ALA A 310 -6.75 -18.13 -31.25
C ALA A 310 -7.93 -18.75 -30.48
N GLY A 311 -9.16 -18.49 -30.92
CA GLY A 311 -10.36 -19.15 -30.40
C GLY A 311 -11.71 -18.57 -30.86
N SER A 312 -11.80 -17.25 -31.08
CA SER A 312 -13.10 -16.56 -31.24
C SER A 312 -13.02 -15.41 -32.25
N ASN A 313 -13.92 -15.39 -33.24
CA ASN A 313 -14.04 -14.30 -34.23
C ASN A 313 -15.01 -13.21 -33.74
N ILE A 314 -14.67 -11.93 -33.94
CA ILE A 314 -15.56 -10.77 -33.72
C ILE A 314 -15.70 -9.97 -35.04
N GLN A 315 -16.91 -9.53 -35.38
CA GLN A 315 -17.26 -8.79 -36.62
C GLN A 315 -17.93 -7.44 -36.29
N ILE A 316 -17.53 -6.35 -36.97
CA ILE A 316 -18.13 -5.00 -36.83
C ILE A 316 -18.43 -4.38 -38.21
N PRO A 317 -19.71 -4.08 -38.56
CA PRO A 317 -20.10 -3.51 -39.85
C PRO A 317 -19.95 -1.98 -39.93
N VAL A 318 -19.71 -1.45 -41.13
CA VAL A 318 -19.75 -0.01 -41.44
C VAL A 318 -20.84 0.29 -42.47
N GLN A 319 -21.76 1.21 -42.17
CA GLN A 319 -22.74 1.75 -43.12
C GLN A 319 -22.59 3.26 -43.30
N LEU A 320 -22.70 3.71 -44.56
CA LEU A 320 -22.93 5.09 -44.96
C LEU A 320 -24.31 5.13 -45.63
N GLU A 321 -25.24 5.94 -45.13
CA GLU A 321 -26.57 6.08 -45.71
C GLU A 321 -26.85 7.54 -46.14
N ILE A 322 -27.18 7.69 -47.43
CA ILE A 322 -27.76 8.91 -48.02
C ILE A 322 -29.10 8.47 -48.61
N GLN A 323 -30.20 9.12 -48.24
CA GLN A 323 -31.52 8.74 -48.76
C GLN A 323 -32.45 9.95 -48.98
N TYR A 324 -33.23 9.87 -50.06
CA TYR A 324 -34.38 10.70 -50.37
C TYR A 324 -35.57 9.77 -50.62
N ASP A 325 -36.77 10.15 -50.17
CA ASP A 325 -38.01 9.34 -50.25
C ASP A 325 -38.54 9.13 -51.69
N TRP A 326 -39.51 8.20 -51.85
CA TRP A 326 -40.89 8.43 -52.39
C TRP A 326 -41.71 7.10 -52.46
N GLU A 327 -43.02 7.18 -52.68
CA GLU A 327 -44.07 6.24 -52.20
C GLU A 327 -44.58 5.06 -53.10
N TYR A 328 -45.19 4.06 -52.42
CA TYR A 328 -46.53 3.42 -52.65
C TYR A 328 -46.72 1.90 -53.00
N GLU A 329 -47.94 1.42 -52.70
CA GLU A 329 -48.46 0.06 -52.35
C GLU A 329 -48.43 -1.12 -53.37
N LEU A 330 -48.52 -2.40 -52.88
CA LEU A 330 -49.80 -3.19 -52.82
C LEU A 330 -49.71 -4.70 -52.40
N THR A 331 -50.63 -5.10 -51.51
CA THR A 331 -51.39 -6.38 -51.34
C THR A 331 -50.77 -7.79 -51.21
N GLU A 332 -51.31 -8.51 -50.20
CA GLU A 332 -51.44 -9.98 -49.99
C GLU A 332 -50.20 -10.86 -49.74
N GLY A 333 -50.11 -11.41 -48.51
CA GLY A 333 -49.54 -12.76 -48.26
C GLY A 333 -48.20 -12.87 -47.51
N THR A 334 -48.26 -12.87 -46.17
CA THR A 334 -47.26 -13.44 -45.22
C THR A 334 -45.81 -12.91 -45.25
N GLY A 335 -45.56 -11.90 -44.41
CA GLY A 335 -44.46 -11.93 -43.42
C GLY A 335 -43.01 -11.80 -43.89
N TYR A 336 -42.47 -10.58 -43.81
CA TYR A 336 -41.27 -10.25 -43.02
C TYR A 336 -41.50 -8.84 -42.47
N PHE A 337 -40.90 -8.51 -41.33
CA PHE A 337 -40.95 -7.14 -40.83
C PHE A 337 -39.57 -6.46 -40.94
N SER A 338 -39.65 -5.20 -41.31
CA SER A 338 -38.69 -4.12 -41.12
C SER A 338 -39.40 -3.11 -40.22
N VAL A 339 -38.69 -2.34 -39.40
CA VAL A 339 -39.29 -1.05 -39.01
C VAL A 339 -38.29 0.10 -39.07
N GLU A 340 -38.77 1.13 -39.75
CA GLU A 340 -38.30 2.51 -39.86
C GLU A 340 -39.43 3.38 -39.26
N ARG A 341 -39.27 4.63 -38.83
CA ARG A 341 -38.13 5.55 -38.59
C ARG A 341 -38.77 6.80 -37.92
N ILE A 342 -38.11 7.94 -38.00
CA ILE A 342 -38.68 9.31 -37.92
C ILE A 342 -38.88 9.84 -36.49
N GLY A 343 -38.08 10.85 -36.14
CA GLY A 343 -38.26 11.66 -34.94
C GLY A 343 -38.10 10.88 -33.63
N ASN A 344 -38.88 11.25 -32.62
CA ASN A 344 -38.75 10.71 -31.27
C ASN A 344 -39.35 9.29 -31.18
N SER A 345 -38.51 8.26 -31.43
CA SER A 345 -38.79 6.80 -31.35
C SER A 345 -39.78 6.23 -32.39
N LEU A 346 -39.81 4.94 -32.75
CA LEU A 346 -38.81 3.83 -32.84
C LEU A 346 -39.49 2.63 -33.55
N SER A 347 -38.73 1.64 -34.07
CA SER A 347 -39.00 0.18 -33.97
C SER A 347 -37.99 -0.64 -34.80
N VAL A 348 -38.09 -1.98 -34.85
CA VAL A 348 -37.04 -2.99 -35.20
C VAL A 348 -37.61 -4.25 -35.88
N THR A 349 -36.82 -4.96 -36.73
CA THR A 349 -36.94 -6.43 -37.10
C THR A 349 -35.97 -6.85 -38.23
N THR A 350 -35.58 -8.12 -38.50
CA THR A 350 -35.34 -9.40 -37.74
C THR A 350 -34.74 -10.45 -38.68
N LEU A 351 -33.95 -11.41 -38.14
CA LEU A 351 -33.80 -12.84 -38.54
C LEU A 351 -32.82 -13.51 -37.52
N SER A 352 -32.72 -14.82 -37.29
CA SER A 352 -33.47 -15.99 -37.81
C SER A 352 -33.78 -17.05 -36.70
N GLU A 353 -33.50 -18.34 -36.89
CA GLU A 353 -33.99 -19.46 -36.05
C GLU A 353 -32.89 -20.46 -35.59
N ASN A 354 -33.21 -21.20 -34.50
CA ASN A 354 -32.63 -22.47 -34.02
C ASN A 354 -31.22 -22.50 -33.38
N THR A 355 -31.19 -22.52 -32.04
CA THR A 355 -30.93 -23.73 -31.19
C THR A 355 -31.34 -23.44 -29.73
N ASP A 356 -31.41 -24.47 -28.88
CA ASP A 356 -31.89 -24.44 -27.47
C ASP A 356 -30.89 -23.79 -26.48
N GLU A 357 -30.38 -22.60 -26.79
CA GLU A 357 -29.36 -21.89 -25.99
C GLU A 357 -29.86 -20.52 -25.51
N THR A 358 -29.41 -20.13 -24.31
CA THR A 358 -29.71 -18.85 -23.63
C THR A 358 -29.36 -17.65 -24.49
N ARG A 359 -30.25 -16.66 -24.56
CA ARG A 359 -30.09 -15.45 -25.39
C ARG A 359 -29.97 -14.20 -24.53
N ASN A 360 -29.06 -13.31 -24.91
CA ASN A 360 -28.78 -12.04 -24.23
C ASN A 360 -29.31 -10.85 -25.04
N GLY A 361 -29.74 -9.79 -24.36
CA GLY A 361 -30.13 -8.51 -24.97
C GLY A 361 -29.80 -7.32 -24.06
N ILE A 362 -29.43 -6.19 -24.67
CA ILE A 362 -29.11 -4.94 -23.99
C ILE A 362 -30.18 -3.89 -24.34
N ILE A 363 -30.72 -3.22 -23.33
CA ILE A 363 -31.63 -2.08 -23.47
C ILE A 363 -30.89 -0.82 -23.01
N ARG A 364 -30.63 0.12 -23.94
CA ARG A 364 -30.08 1.44 -23.65
C ARG A 364 -31.22 2.45 -23.45
N LEU A 365 -31.36 3.02 -22.27
CA LEU A 365 -32.32 4.07 -21.94
C LEU A 365 -31.60 5.41 -21.81
N SER A 366 -31.95 6.39 -22.64
CA SER A 366 -31.36 7.75 -22.60
C SER A 366 -32.08 8.62 -21.56
N THR A 367 -31.31 9.28 -20.70
CA THR A 367 -31.81 10.31 -19.77
C THR A 367 -31.82 11.70 -20.43
N ALA A 368 -32.53 12.67 -19.85
CA ALA A 368 -32.51 14.07 -20.30
C ALA A 368 -31.14 14.77 -20.21
N ALA A 369 -30.20 14.21 -19.44
CA ALA A 369 -28.86 14.75 -19.24
C ALA A 369 -27.83 14.22 -20.26
N GLY A 370 -28.22 13.30 -21.15
CA GLY A 370 -27.31 12.64 -22.10
C GLY A 370 -26.57 11.42 -21.54
N HIS A 371 -26.82 11.03 -20.28
CA HIS A 371 -26.35 9.76 -19.73
C HIS A 371 -27.26 8.59 -20.17
N TYR A 372 -26.66 7.42 -20.40
CA TYR A 372 -27.37 6.19 -20.74
C TYR A 372 -27.41 5.25 -19.55
N HIS A 373 -28.56 4.64 -19.28
CA HIS A 373 -28.68 3.49 -18.39
C HIS A 373 -28.76 2.23 -19.25
N GLU A 374 -28.02 1.19 -18.90
CA GLU A 374 -28.04 -0.09 -19.61
C GLU A 374 -28.73 -1.15 -18.75
N ILE A 375 -29.71 -1.83 -19.35
CA ILE A 375 -30.37 -2.99 -18.73
C ILE A 375 -30.03 -4.22 -19.57
N TYR A 376 -29.33 -5.17 -18.96
CA TYR A 376 -28.93 -6.44 -19.54
C TYR A 376 -29.94 -7.51 -19.15
N ILE A 377 -30.44 -8.27 -20.12
CA ILE A 377 -31.44 -9.32 -19.90
C ILE A 377 -30.97 -10.63 -20.55
N THR A 378 -31.06 -11.73 -19.80
CA THR A 378 -30.90 -13.09 -20.33
C THR A 378 -32.22 -13.83 -20.27
N GLN A 379 -32.55 -14.62 -21.30
CA GLN A 379 -33.75 -15.45 -21.35
C GLN A 379 -33.52 -16.85 -21.94
N MET A 380 -34.32 -17.83 -21.51
CA MET A 380 -34.19 -19.24 -21.89
C MET A 380 -34.69 -19.59 -23.30
N ASN A 381 -35.53 -18.75 -23.90
CA ASN A 381 -36.07 -19.00 -25.25
C ASN A 381 -36.55 -17.70 -25.91
N ALA A 382 -37.03 -17.79 -27.16
CA ALA A 382 -37.43 -16.64 -27.97
C ALA A 382 -38.88 -16.15 -27.77
N SER A 383 -39.55 -16.51 -26.68
CA SER A 383 -40.93 -16.09 -26.40
C SER A 383 -41.05 -14.57 -26.24
N LYS A 384 -42.22 -14.01 -26.62
CA LYS A 384 -42.55 -12.59 -26.45
C LYS A 384 -42.61 -12.26 -24.95
N GLN A 385 -41.70 -11.42 -24.46
CA GLN A 385 -41.73 -10.89 -23.09
C GLN A 385 -41.89 -9.37 -23.12
N MET A 386 -42.27 -8.75 -22.00
CA MET A 386 -42.68 -7.35 -21.94
C MET A 386 -42.02 -6.65 -20.75
N ILE A 387 -41.25 -5.60 -20.99
CA ILE A 387 -40.67 -4.75 -19.96
C ILE A 387 -41.29 -3.37 -20.13
N THR A 388 -42.12 -2.97 -19.19
CA THR A 388 -42.84 -1.69 -19.24
C THR A 388 -42.08 -0.67 -18.38
N TYR A 389 -41.40 0.26 -19.04
CA TYR A 389 -40.79 1.41 -18.37
C TYR A 389 -41.80 2.56 -18.34
N THR A 390 -42.11 3.06 -17.13
CA THR A 390 -43.05 4.18 -16.94
C THR A 390 -42.27 5.38 -16.41
N PRO A 391 -42.01 6.43 -17.21
CA PRO A 391 -41.35 7.63 -16.75
C PRO A 391 -42.31 8.53 -15.94
N ALA A 392 -41.74 9.52 -15.26
CA ALA A 392 -42.43 10.48 -14.38
C ALA A 392 -43.61 11.25 -15.01
N ASN A 393 -43.64 11.31 -16.34
CA ASN A 393 -44.71 11.94 -17.13
C ASN A 393 -45.95 11.03 -17.31
N GLY A 394 -45.92 9.78 -16.82
CA GLY A 394 -47.05 8.85 -16.79
C GLY A 394 -47.28 8.04 -18.08
N TYR A 395 -46.43 8.17 -19.10
CA TYR A 395 -46.56 7.43 -20.36
C TYR A 395 -45.93 6.04 -20.24
N GLN A 396 -46.71 4.97 -20.33
CA GLN A 396 -46.15 3.60 -20.31
C GLN A 396 -45.45 3.27 -21.64
N HIS A 397 -44.14 3.04 -21.60
CA HIS A 397 -43.36 2.53 -22.73
C HIS A 397 -43.20 1.01 -22.61
N TYR A 398 -43.70 0.26 -23.58
CA TYR A 398 -43.61 -1.20 -23.62
C TYR A 398 -42.41 -1.64 -24.47
N LEU A 399 -41.37 -2.16 -23.84
CA LEU A 399 -40.25 -2.83 -24.49
C LEU A 399 -40.56 -4.33 -24.56
N VAL A 400 -40.98 -4.79 -25.73
CA VAL A 400 -41.20 -6.18 -26.03
C VAL A 400 -39.88 -6.85 -26.42
N VAL A 401 -39.47 -7.87 -25.69
CA VAL A 401 -38.27 -8.67 -26.02
C VAL A 401 -38.69 -9.93 -26.78
N TYR A 402 -38.08 -10.19 -27.94
CA TYR A 402 -38.28 -11.34 -28.83
C TYR A 402 -36.93 -12.02 -29.12
N GLY A 403 -36.50 -12.97 -28.28
CA GLY A 403 -35.16 -13.53 -28.38
C GLY A 403 -34.09 -12.45 -28.22
N GLU A 404 -33.23 -12.25 -29.21
CA GLU A 404 -32.22 -11.17 -29.19
C GLU A 404 -32.78 -9.82 -29.70
N ASN A 405 -34.02 -9.78 -30.20
CA ASN A 405 -34.59 -8.60 -30.83
C ASN A 405 -35.48 -7.81 -29.86
N LEU A 406 -35.29 -6.49 -29.82
CA LEU A 406 -36.10 -5.57 -29.02
C LEU A 406 -37.14 -4.88 -29.93
N GLN A 407 -38.43 -4.99 -29.62
CA GLN A 407 -39.50 -4.21 -30.26
C GLN A 407 -40.14 -3.26 -29.27
N ILE A 408 -40.42 -2.01 -29.64
CA ILE A 408 -41.22 -1.10 -28.80
C ILE A 408 -42.67 -1.15 -29.26
N ASP A 409 -43.56 -1.64 -28.40
CA ASP A 409 -44.98 -1.81 -28.68
C ASP A 409 -45.73 -0.53 -28.27
N ARG A 410 -46.04 0.33 -29.25
CA ARG A 410 -46.79 1.57 -29.03
C ARG A 410 -48.29 1.26 -28.93
N GLY A 411 -48.72 0.88 -27.72
CA GLY A 411 -50.10 0.56 -27.40
C GLY A 411 -51.09 1.64 -27.90
N SER A 412 -52.18 1.18 -28.51
CA SER A 412 -53.10 2.05 -29.26
C SER A 412 -53.97 2.94 -28.37
N GLY A 413 -53.47 4.14 -28.02
CA GLY A 413 -54.32 5.25 -27.56
C GLY A 413 -53.77 6.16 -26.47
N PHE A 414 -52.67 6.88 -26.73
CA PHE A 414 -52.30 8.09 -25.98
C PHE A 414 -51.72 9.16 -26.92
N GLU A 415 -51.85 10.45 -26.53
CA GLU A 415 -51.54 11.61 -27.38
C GLU A 415 -50.03 11.88 -27.55
N GLU A 416 -49.68 12.71 -28.56
CA GLU A 416 -48.30 13.08 -28.88
C GLU A 416 -47.58 13.76 -27.71
N MET A 417 -46.47 13.16 -27.24
CA MET A 417 -45.49 13.90 -26.45
C MET A 417 -44.79 14.95 -27.31
N VAL A 418 -45.08 16.22 -27.05
CA VAL A 418 -44.39 17.36 -27.65
C VAL A 418 -42.89 17.30 -27.29
N SER A 419 -42.03 17.46 -28.30
CA SER A 419 -40.59 17.54 -28.13
C SER A 419 -40.20 18.77 -27.30
N GLY A 420 -39.89 18.59 -26.02
CA GLY A 420 -39.50 19.69 -25.12
C GLY A 420 -39.34 19.32 -23.65
N GLU A 421 -40.06 18.31 -23.14
CA GLU A 421 -39.86 17.82 -21.77
C GLU A 421 -38.92 16.62 -21.77
N GLY A 422 -37.71 16.82 -21.24
CA GLY A 422 -36.75 15.75 -21.04
C GLY A 422 -37.22 14.78 -19.96
N ILE A 423 -36.95 13.48 -20.15
CA ILE A 423 -37.10 12.47 -19.10
C ILE A 423 -36.09 12.77 -17.99
N ASN A 424 -36.53 13.51 -16.99
CA ASN A 424 -35.76 13.73 -15.78
C ASN A 424 -35.72 12.41 -14.98
N PRO A 425 -34.55 11.79 -14.76
CA PRO A 425 -34.50 10.54 -13.99
C PRO A 425 -34.85 10.77 -12.51
N SER A 426 -34.67 11.98 -11.97
CA SER A 426 -35.00 12.29 -10.59
C SER A 426 -36.51 12.35 -10.36
N GLY A 427 -37.08 11.23 -9.88
CA GLY A 427 -38.42 11.15 -9.31
C GLY A 427 -39.46 10.39 -10.13
N THR A 428 -39.93 9.27 -9.57
CA THR A 428 -41.17 8.50 -9.91
C THR A 428 -41.15 7.49 -11.06
N ASN A 429 -40.00 7.22 -11.70
CA ASN A 429 -39.92 6.22 -12.78
C ASN A 429 -40.14 4.77 -12.26
N THR A 430 -41.14 4.06 -12.80
CA THR A 430 -41.48 2.66 -12.42
C THR A 430 -41.02 1.69 -13.52
N THR A 431 -40.09 0.79 -13.19
CA THR A 431 -39.63 -0.27 -14.10
C THR A 431 -40.39 -1.57 -13.85
N THR A 432 -41.32 -1.94 -14.73
CA THR A 432 -42.07 -3.20 -14.61
C THR A 432 -41.48 -4.25 -15.54
N ILE A 433 -41.00 -5.36 -14.99
CA ILE A 433 -40.47 -6.50 -15.77
C ILE A 433 -41.57 -7.57 -15.81
N GLN A 434 -41.96 -8.01 -17.00
CA GLN A 434 -43.01 -9.01 -17.20
C GLN A 434 -42.62 -10.12 -18.18
N GLY A 435 -42.59 -11.37 -17.71
CA GLY A 435 -42.45 -12.54 -18.56
C GLY A 435 -41.84 -13.75 -17.85
N ASP A 436 -42.21 -14.95 -18.30
CA ASP A 436 -41.89 -16.23 -17.67
C ASP A 436 -40.57 -16.87 -18.08
N CYS A 437 -39.85 -16.28 -19.04
CA CYS A 437 -38.63 -16.87 -19.62
C CYS A 437 -37.36 -16.04 -19.35
N ILE A 438 -37.46 -14.85 -18.73
CA ILE A 438 -36.28 -14.09 -18.24
C ILE A 438 -35.63 -14.87 -17.10
N THR A 439 -34.31 -15.03 -17.14
CA THR A 439 -33.49 -15.68 -16.10
C THR A 439 -32.54 -14.73 -15.40
N ALA A 440 -32.01 -13.72 -16.08
CA ALA A 440 -31.16 -12.71 -15.47
C ALA A 440 -31.56 -11.30 -15.88
N VAL A 441 -31.47 -10.35 -14.95
CA VAL A 441 -31.57 -8.91 -15.21
C VAL A 441 -30.46 -8.19 -14.46
N ARG A 442 -29.69 -7.34 -15.17
CA ARG A 442 -28.70 -6.45 -14.56
C ARG A 442 -28.92 -5.00 -15.02
N SER A 443 -28.73 -4.02 -14.14
CA SER A 443 -28.89 -2.59 -14.45
C SER A 443 -27.68 -1.79 -14.00
N THR A 444 -27.12 -0.99 -14.90
CA THR A 444 -26.05 -0.02 -14.56
C THR A 444 -26.59 1.30 -14.00
N GLY A 445 -27.91 1.50 -14.05
CA GLY A 445 -28.58 2.71 -13.57
C GLY A 445 -29.51 2.46 -12.39
N ILE A 446 -29.65 3.46 -11.53
CA ILE A 446 -30.58 3.45 -10.39
C ILE A 446 -32.02 3.63 -10.90
N TRP A 447 -32.96 2.79 -10.45
CA TRP A 447 -34.39 2.92 -10.77
C TRP A 447 -35.14 3.54 -9.59
N ALA A 448 -36.16 4.39 -9.82
CA ALA A 448 -36.93 4.93 -8.70
C ALA A 448 -37.83 3.86 -8.03
N SER A 449 -38.23 2.82 -8.77
CA SER A 449 -38.82 1.58 -8.25
C SER A 449 -38.89 0.50 -9.33
N CYS A 450 -39.03 -0.76 -8.93
CA CYS A 450 -39.30 -1.87 -9.85
C CYS A 450 -40.48 -2.74 -9.41
N SER A 451 -41.15 -3.38 -10.37
CA SER A 451 -42.16 -4.41 -10.11
C SER A 451 -42.03 -5.59 -11.07
N PHE A 452 -42.48 -6.76 -10.66
CA PHE A 452 -42.33 -8.00 -11.41
C PHE A 452 -43.69 -8.69 -11.64
N SER A 453 -43.90 -9.22 -12.84
CA SER A 453 -45.15 -9.88 -13.22
C SER A 453 -44.85 -11.14 -14.04
N ASN A 454 -45.33 -12.31 -13.58
CA ASN A 454 -45.07 -13.59 -14.22
C ASN A 454 -43.57 -13.99 -14.34
N CYS A 455 -42.66 -13.34 -13.60
CA CYS A 455 -41.20 -13.58 -13.62
C CYS A 455 -40.77 -14.87 -12.91
N VAL A 456 -41.38 -16.00 -13.29
CA VAL A 456 -41.24 -17.30 -12.62
C VAL A 456 -39.90 -17.98 -12.83
N SER A 457 -39.08 -17.52 -13.78
CA SER A 457 -37.76 -18.10 -14.11
C SER A 457 -36.57 -17.22 -13.74
N LEU A 458 -36.79 -16.03 -13.17
CA LEU A 458 -35.71 -15.10 -12.82
C LEU A 458 -34.85 -15.69 -11.69
N THR A 459 -33.61 -16.06 -11.98
CA THR A 459 -32.61 -16.58 -11.02
C THR A 459 -31.68 -15.49 -10.52
N ASP A 460 -31.38 -14.48 -11.34
CA ASP A 460 -30.37 -13.47 -11.08
C ASP A 460 -30.94 -12.05 -11.26
N LEU A 461 -30.81 -11.21 -10.24
CA LEU A 461 -31.20 -9.79 -10.31
C LEU A 461 -30.12 -8.90 -9.70
N GLU A 462 -29.66 -7.93 -10.47
CA GLU A 462 -28.68 -6.92 -10.08
C GLU A 462 -29.18 -5.53 -10.48
N THR A 463 -29.44 -4.65 -9.51
CA THR A 463 -29.96 -3.30 -9.78
C THR A 463 -29.77 -2.40 -8.56
N SER A 464 -29.88 -1.08 -8.75
CA SER A 464 -29.92 -0.09 -7.66
C SER A 464 -31.27 0.63 -7.63
N LEU A 465 -31.74 1.06 -6.45
CA LEU A 465 -33.08 1.64 -6.26
C LEU A 465 -33.07 2.95 -5.44
N GLU A 466 -33.71 4.03 -5.93
CA GLU A 466 -33.65 5.37 -5.30
C GLU A 466 -34.46 5.51 -3.98
N ALA A 467 -35.53 4.74 -3.78
CA ALA A 467 -36.32 4.80 -2.55
C ALA A 467 -37.30 3.63 -2.41
N GLY A 468 -37.81 3.42 -1.19
CA GLY A 468 -39.01 2.61 -0.94
C GLY A 468 -38.72 1.18 -0.48
N SER A 469 -39.49 0.23 -0.99
CA SER A 469 -39.47 -1.17 -0.58
C SER A 469 -39.16 -2.09 -1.77
N PHE A 470 -38.27 -3.06 -1.59
CA PHE A 470 -38.11 -4.16 -2.54
C PHE A 470 -38.80 -5.42 -2.00
N ASP A 471 -39.74 -5.98 -2.76
CA ASP A 471 -40.35 -7.27 -2.44
C ASP A 471 -39.88 -8.33 -3.42
N ALA A 472 -39.08 -9.28 -2.93
CA ALA A 472 -38.61 -10.42 -3.69
C ALA A 472 -39.67 -11.52 -3.84
N SER A 473 -40.76 -11.49 -3.06
CA SER A 473 -41.80 -12.53 -3.03
C SER A 473 -42.39 -12.93 -4.41
N PRO A 474 -42.53 -12.03 -5.41
CA PRO A 474 -43.00 -12.40 -6.75
C PRO A 474 -41.99 -13.20 -7.60
N LEU A 475 -40.77 -13.47 -7.10
CA LEU A 475 -39.65 -14.06 -7.83
C LEU A 475 -39.27 -15.45 -7.28
N PRO A 476 -40.06 -16.51 -7.59
CA PRO A 476 -39.91 -17.82 -6.95
C PRO A 476 -38.63 -18.59 -7.36
N ALA A 477 -38.03 -18.25 -8.50
CA ALA A 477 -36.78 -18.86 -8.96
C ALA A 477 -35.52 -18.14 -8.45
N LEU A 478 -35.65 -16.95 -7.83
CA LEU A 478 -34.51 -16.10 -7.51
C LEU A 478 -33.50 -16.81 -6.61
N ARG A 479 -32.22 -16.71 -6.99
CA ARG A 479 -31.05 -17.26 -6.30
C ARG A 479 -30.06 -16.17 -5.91
N HIS A 480 -29.84 -15.21 -6.81
CA HIS A 480 -28.83 -14.17 -6.66
C HIS A 480 -29.51 -12.80 -6.71
N LEU A 481 -29.38 -12.02 -5.63
CA LEU A 481 -29.96 -10.69 -5.51
C LEU A 481 -28.90 -9.66 -5.11
N THR A 482 -28.61 -8.72 -6.00
CA THR A 482 -27.73 -7.58 -5.75
C THR A 482 -28.56 -6.30 -5.83
N LEU A 483 -28.58 -5.57 -4.72
CA LEU A 483 -29.29 -4.30 -4.54
C LEU A 483 -28.32 -3.17 -4.12
N ASP A 484 -27.05 -3.29 -4.48
CA ASP A 484 -25.99 -2.35 -4.11
C ASP A 484 -26.33 -0.90 -4.51
N ASN A 485 -25.86 0.06 -3.72
CA ASN A 485 -26.13 1.50 -3.85
C ASN A 485 -27.62 1.87 -3.79
N SER A 486 -28.48 1.03 -3.21
CA SER A 486 -29.91 1.32 -3.07
C SER A 486 -30.24 2.09 -1.78
N THR A 487 -31.16 3.04 -1.88
CA THR A 487 -31.75 3.79 -0.76
C THR A 487 -33.14 3.25 -0.38
N ILE A 488 -33.35 1.95 -0.52
CA ILE A 488 -34.53 1.24 0.00
C ILE A 488 -34.51 1.17 1.53
N SER A 489 -35.69 1.26 2.15
CA SER A 489 -35.87 1.15 3.59
C SER A 489 -36.36 -0.21 4.07
N THR A 490 -36.90 -1.04 3.16
CA THR A 490 -37.36 -2.40 3.46
C THR A 490 -37.06 -3.36 2.32
N LEU A 491 -36.75 -4.59 2.69
CA LEU A 491 -36.48 -5.72 1.79
C LEU A 491 -37.26 -6.94 2.33
N THR A 492 -38.12 -7.54 1.52
CA THR A 492 -38.99 -8.67 1.93
C THR A 492 -38.82 -9.90 1.04
N PHE A 493 -38.93 -11.08 1.66
CA PHE A 493 -38.79 -12.39 1.02
C PHE A 493 -39.98 -13.30 1.35
N ALA A 494 -40.38 -14.13 0.40
CA ALA A 494 -41.40 -15.15 0.63
C ALA A 494 -40.88 -16.31 1.50
N GLU A 495 -41.78 -16.96 2.25
CA GLU A 495 -41.45 -18.17 3.02
C GLU A 495 -40.97 -19.29 2.08
N GLY A 496 -39.77 -19.83 2.35
CA GLY A 496 -39.16 -20.88 1.53
C GLY A 496 -38.52 -20.40 0.22
N GLN A 497 -38.38 -19.09 0.02
CA GLN A 497 -37.63 -18.54 -1.11
C GLN A 497 -36.16 -18.96 -1.05
N GLN A 498 -35.54 -19.19 -2.22
CA GLN A 498 -34.32 -19.97 -2.36
C GLN A 498 -33.07 -19.11 -2.61
N ILE A 499 -32.99 -17.93 -1.99
CA ILE A 499 -31.85 -17.01 -2.19
C ILE A 499 -30.57 -17.67 -1.68
N GLU A 500 -29.53 -17.73 -2.52
CA GLU A 500 -28.21 -18.25 -2.24
C GLU A 500 -27.19 -17.13 -2.01
N THR A 501 -27.31 -15.98 -2.69
CA THR A 501 -26.48 -14.79 -2.43
C THR A 501 -27.33 -13.52 -2.34
N LEU A 502 -27.01 -12.67 -1.36
CA LEU A 502 -27.63 -11.36 -1.15
C LEU A 502 -26.55 -10.30 -0.96
N SER A 503 -26.53 -9.30 -1.85
CA SER A 503 -25.67 -8.12 -1.75
C SER A 503 -26.53 -6.87 -1.64
N CYS A 504 -26.22 -6.01 -0.69
CA CYS A 504 -26.89 -4.72 -0.45
C CYS A 504 -25.84 -3.65 -0.09
N ARG A 505 -24.69 -3.64 -0.75
CA ARG A 505 -23.55 -2.76 -0.40
C ARG A 505 -23.93 -1.30 -0.49
N GLU A 506 -23.43 -0.50 0.44
CA GLU A 506 -23.70 0.94 0.57
C GLU A 506 -25.21 1.31 0.70
N CYS A 507 -26.07 0.35 1.08
CA CYS A 507 -27.51 0.60 1.31
C CYS A 507 -27.77 1.42 2.58
N GLY A 508 -27.68 2.75 2.46
CA GLY A 508 -27.78 3.69 3.59
C GLY A 508 -29.18 3.88 4.21
N SER A 509 -30.22 3.17 3.78
CA SER A 509 -31.62 3.37 4.24
C SER A 509 -32.27 2.16 4.92
N ILE A 510 -31.67 0.97 4.84
CA ILE A 510 -32.18 -0.23 5.52
C ILE A 510 -31.83 -0.12 7.01
N VAL A 511 -32.84 -0.19 7.89
CA VAL A 511 -32.66 -0.14 9.35
C VAL A 511 -32.76 -1.53 9.99
N ASN A 512 -33.73 -2.34 9.55
CA ASN A 512 -33.94 -3.69 10.06
C ASN A 512 -34.06 -4.65 8.88
N LEU A 513 -33.22 -5.67 8.83
CA LEU A 513 -33.15 -6.65 7.75
C LEU A 513 -33.57 -8.04 8.26
N ASN A 514 -34.68 -8.57 7.75
CA ASN A 514 -35.18 -9.89 8.13
C ASN A 514 -34.91 -10.93 7.04
N LEU A 515 -33.97 -11.84 7.33
CA LEU A 515 -33.50 -12.90 6.45
C LEU A 515 -33.97 -14.30 6.90
N ASN A 516 -34.81 -14.38 7.95
CA ASN A 516 -35.27 -15.67 8.50
C ASN A 516 -35.93 -16.58 7.44
N SER A 517 -36.63 -15.99 6.46
CA SER A 517 -37.27 -16.73 5.35
C SER A 517 -36.30 -17.42 4.38
N ILE A 518 -35.03 -16.99 4.34
CA ILE A 518 -34.00 -17.44 3.38
C ILE A 518 -32.71 -17.97 4.06
N CYS A 519 -32.61 -17.92 5.39
CA CYS A 519 -31.40 -18.28 6.14
C CYS A 519 -30.94 -19.75 6.00
N THR A 520 -31.81 -20.63 5.49
CA THR A 520 -31.52 -22.04 5.21
C THR A 520 -31.02 -22.29 3.78
N THR A 521 -31.02 -21.27 2.92
CA THR A 521 -30.47 -21.33 1.54
C THR A 521 -29.32 -20.35 1.31
N LEU A 522 -29.29 -19.23 2.05
CA LEU A 522 -28.31 -18.17 1.90
C LEU A 522 -26.89 -18.65 2.27
N LYS A 523 -25.95 -18.49 1.33
CA LYS A 523 -24.53 -18.84 1.43
C LYS A 523 -23.65 -17.60 1.59
N GLU A 524 -23.99 -16.50 0.93
CA GLU A 524 -23.22 -15.26 0.98
C GLU A 524 -24.13 -14.06 1.27
N LEU A 525 -23.73 -13.23 2.23
CA LEU A 525 -24.39 -12.00 2.62
C LEU A 525 -23.38 -10.84 2.62
N ASP A 526 -23.60 -9.82 1.81
CA ASP A 526 -22.79 -8.60 1.79
C ASP A 526 -23.63 -7.36 2.16
N LEU A 527 -23.29 -6.77 3.31
CA LEU A 527 -23.86 -5.54 3.86
C LEU A 527 -22.78 -4.46 4.06
N TYR A 528 -21.67 -4.51 3.31
CA TYR A 528 -20.59 -3.54 3.38
C TYR A 528 -21.11 -2.09 3.33
N ARG A 529 -20.76 -1.28 4.33
CA ARG A 529 -21.20 0.12 4.49
C ARG A 529 -22.72 0.34 4.52
N CYS A 530 -23.52 -0.64 4.95
CA CYS A 530 -24.93 -0.41 5.32
C CYS A 530 -25.04 0.40 6.62
N SER A 531 -24.74 1.69 6.55
CA SER A 531 -24.50 2.56 7.71
C SER A 531 -25.68 2.72 8.67
N SER A 532 -26.91 2.47 8.19
CA SER A 532 -28.15 2.64 8.96
C SER A 532 -28.72 1.34 9.56
N ILE A 533 -28.08 0.18 9.31
CA ILE A 533 -28.58 -1.10 9.84
C ILE A 533 -28.40 -1.14 11.36
N GLU A 534 -29.52 -1.24 12.08
CA GLU A 534 -29.62 -1.45 13.52
C GLU A 534 -29.90 -2.93 13.87
N SER A 535 -30.44 -3.74 12.95
CA SER A 535 -30.59 -5.19 13.18
C SER A 535 -30.59 -6.05 11.91
N VAL A 536 -30.05 -7.27 12.06
CA VAL A 536 -30.12 -8.34 11.07
C VAL A 536 -30.66 -9.60 11.76
N GLU A 537 -31.88 -10.01 11.40
CA GLU A 537 -32.47 -11.28 11.84
C GLU A 537 -32.14 -12.38 10.82
N ILE A 538 -31.31 -13.35 11.21
CA ILE A 538 -30.93 -14.46 10.33
C ILE A 538 -30.92 -15.78 11.12
N TYR A 539 -32.11 -16.25 11.48
CA TYR A 539 -32.30 -17.47 12.27
C TYR A 539 -33.35 -18.41 11.65
N PRO A 540 -33.07 -19.71 11.55
CA PRO A 540 -34.06 -20.70 11.11
C PRO A 540 -35.19 -20.84 12.13
N GLN A 541 -36.39 -21.18 11.63
CA GLN A 541 -37.57 -21.44 12.46
C GLN A 541 -37.38 -22.70 13.33
N SER A 542 -36.52 -23.62 12.90
CA SER A 542 -36.15 -24.82 13.65
C SER A 542 -34.64 -24.91 13.92
N PHE A 543 -34.27 -25.26 15.16
CA PHE A 543 -32.87 -25.56 15.53
C PHE A 543 -32.29 -26.80 14.81
N THR A 544 -33.10 -27.56 14.07
CA THR A 544 -32.67 -28.72 13.27
C THR A 544 -32.42 -28.41 11.79
N GLU A 545 -32.75 -27.21 11.34
CA GLU A 545 -32.52 -26.79 9.95
C GLU A 545 -31.04 -26.48 9.71
N GLU A 546 -30.53 -26.89 8.54
CA GLU A 546 -29.15 -26.63 8.16
C GLU A 546 -28.95 -25.14 7.84
N ARG A 547 -27.83 -24.60 8.32
CA ARG A 547 -27.44 -23.19 8.14
C ARG A 547 -26.33 -23.14 7.10
N LEU A 548 -26.62 -22.56 5.94
CA LEU A 548 -25.76 -22.65 4.75
C LEU A 548 -24.81 -21.45 4.55
N LEU A 549 -24.84 -20.44 5.41
CA LEU A 549 -23.98 -19.26 5.28
C LEU A 549 -22.49 -19.64 5.39
N GLU A 550 -21.75 -19.35 4.34
CA GLU A 550 -20.32 -19.59 4.14
C GLU A 550 -19.51 -18.29 4.28
N LYS A 551 -20.09 -17.14 3.89
CA LYS A 551 -19.49 -15.80 3.99
C LYS A 551 -20.48 -14.73 4.48
N ALA A 552 -20.01 -13.81 5.30
CA ALA A 552 -20.78 -12.63 5.71
C ALA A 552 -19.92 -11.37 5.86
N GLU A 553 -20.32 -10.27 5.24
CA GLU A 553 -19.64 -8.97 5.29
C GLU A 553 -20.55 -7.91 5.95
N PHE A 554 -20.06 -7.29 7.02
CA PHE A 554 -20.75 -6.27 7.81
C PHE A 554 -19.90 -5.01 8.05
N SER A 555 -18.70 -4.93 7.48
CA SER A 555 -17.75 -3.86 7.75
C SER A 555 -18.35 -2.49 7.45
N TYR A 556 -18.12 -1.54 8.35
CA TYR A 556 -18.71 -0.20 8.35
C TYR A 556 -20.26 -0.15 8.47
N CYS A 557 -20.92 -1.21 8.96
CA CYS A 557 -22.29 -1.12 9.53
C CYS A 557 -22.26 -0.34 10.87
N ILE A 558 -22.02 0.97 10.79
CA ILE A 558 -21.70 1.83 11.96
C ILE A 558 -22.81 1.93 13.02
N ALA A 559 -24.07 1.64 12.67
CA ALA A 559 -25.23 1.68 13.57
C ALA A 559 -25.58 0.32 14.21
N MET A 560 -24.94 -0.78 13.80
CA MET A 560 -25.35 -2.12 14.23
C MET A 560 -24.83 -2.43 15.64
N PRO A 561 -25.70 -2.63 16.66
CA PRO A 561 -25.29 -2.82 18.06
C PRO A 561 -24.77 -4.23 18.35
N GLY A 562 -24.99 -5.19 17.45
CA GLY A 562 -24.44 -6.53 17.59
C GLY A 562 -24.87 -7.50 16.50
N ILE A 563 -24.14 -8.60 16.41
CA ILE A 563 -24.40 -9.69 15.46
C ILE A 563 -24.28 -11.05 16.14
N SER A 564 -25.15 -11.98 15.78
CA SER A 564 -25.19 -13.33 16.37
C SER A 564 -25.45 -14.39 15.29
N LEU A 565 -24.39 -15.11 14.93
CA LEU A 565 -24.35 -16.18 13.94
C LEU A 565 -24.06 -17.52 14.62
N ILE A 566 -24.83 -17.87 15.65
CA ILE A 566 -24.66 -19.13 16.39
C ILE A 566 -24.81 -20.35 15.47
N ASN A 567 -23.95 -21.36 15.61
CA ASN A 567 -23.99 -22.64 14.89
C ASN A 567 -24.05 -22.54 13.35
N TYR A 568 -23.56 -21.45 12.75
CA TYR A 568 -23.32 -21.40 11.30
C TYR A 568 -22.06 -22.23 10.99
N THR A 569 -22.21 -23.56 11.04
CA THR A 569 -21.10 -24.52 10.99
C THR A 569 -20.30 -24.51 9.69
N ARG A 570 -20.84 -23.90 8.62
CA ARG A 570 -20.18 -23.66 7.33
C ARG A 570 -19.56 -22.27 7.17
N LEU A 571 -19.71 -21.36 8.13
CA LEU A 571 -19.18 -20.00 8.03
C LEU A 571 -17.65 -20.05 8.06
N GLU A 572 -17.02 -19.77 6.92
CA GLU A 572 -15.57 -19.78 6.75
C GLU A 572 -14.99 -18.36 6.95
N ASN A 573 -15.71 -17.34 6.48
CA ASN A 573 -15.27 -15.96 6.50
C ASN A 573 -16.36 -15.05 7.06
N VAL A 574 -16.00 -14.20 8.02
CA VAL A 574 -16.85 -13.09 8.47
C VAL A 574 -16.00 -11.85 8.67
N ALA A 575 -16.44 -10.74 8.08
CA ALA A 575 -15.82 -9.43 8.19
C ALA A 575 -16.81 -8.44 8.85
N MET A 576 -16.29 -7.60 9.72
CA MET A 576 -17.09 -6.70 10.57
C MET A 576 -16.26 -5.51 11.07
N ASP A 577 -15.30 -5.04 10.28
CA ASP A 577 -14.37 -4.00 10.70
C ASP A 577 -15.02 -2.61 10.69
N GLY A 578 -14.73 -1.80 11.72
CA GLY A 578 -15.23 -0.42 11.80
C GLY A 578 -16.73 -0.29 12.11
N CYS A 579 -17.36 -1.31 12.68
CA CYS A 579 -18.72 -1.26 13.20
C CYS A 579 -18.74 -0.52 14.55
N SER A 580 -18.72 0.81 14.52
CA SER A 580 -18.54 1.66 15.71
C SER A 580 -19.59 1.49 16.81
N ALA A 581 -20.83 1.09 16.50
CA ALA A 581 -21.85 0.80 17.51
C ALA A 581 -21.87 -0.65 18.03
N MET A 582 -21.06 -1.54 17.46
CA MET A 582 -21.16 -2.98 17.74
C MET A 582 -20.66 -3.32 19.15
N GLU A 583 -21.57 -3.49 20.10
CA GLU A 583 -21.31 -3.84 21.49
C GLU A 583 -21.19 -5.37 21.72
N SER A 584 -21.80 -6.20 20.86
CA SER A 584 -21.84 -7.66 21.05
C SER A 584 -21.66 -8.49 19.78
N ILE A 585 -20.80 -9.51 19.87
CA ILE A 585 -20.48 -10.46 18.79
C ILE A 585 -20.65 -11.88 19.31
N ASN A 586 -21.47 -12.70 18.65
CA ASN A 586 -21.65 -14.11 19.00
C ASN A 586 -21.56 -15.02 17.76
N LEU A 587 -20.42 -15.68 17.61
CA LEU A 587 -20.13 -16.64 16.53
C LEU A 587 -20.01 -18.08 17.07
N SER A 588 -20.54 -18.34 18.26
CA SER A 588 -20.37 -19.65 18.92
C SER A 588 -20.90 -20.81 18.06
N GLY A 589 -20.08 -21.85 17.89
CA GLY A 589 -20.38 -23.01 17.06
C GLY A 589 -20.14 -22.82 15.55
N CYS A 590 -19.53 -21.73 15.10
CA CYS A 590 -19.05 -21.59 13.72
C CYS A 590 -17.79 -22.44 13.50
N THR A 591 -18.00 -23.75 13.30
CA THR A 591 -16.92 -24.75 13.24
C THR A 591 -16.02 -24.67 12.01
N ALA A 592 -16.40 -23.94 10.96
CA ALA A 592 -15.58 -23.74 9.76
C ALA A 592 -14.67 -22.49 9.82
N LEU A 593 -14.86 -21.57 10.78
CA LEU A 593 -13.99 -20.40 10.92
C LEU A 593 -12.56 -20.86 11.21
N VAL A 594 -11.60 -20.41 10.39
CA VAL A 594 -10.16 -20.69 10.57
C VAL A 594 -9.40 -19.45 11.05
N ASN A 595 -9.73 -18.29 10.48
CA ASN A 595 -9.14 -17.00 10.79
C ASN A 595 -10.26 -16.04 11.22
N LEU A 596 -10.02 -15.23 12.25
CA LEU A 596 -10.92 -14.15 12.64
C LEU A 596 -10.13 -12.92 13.05
N GLY A 597 -10.22 -11.88 12.23
CA GLY A 597 -9.89 -10.51 12.61
C GLY A 597 -11.16 -9.80 13.06
N ILE A 598 -11.07 -9.03 14.15
CA ILE A 598 -12.10 -8.08 14.56
C ILE A 598 -11.37 -6.78 14.90
N SER A 599 -11.69 -5.68 14.23
CA SER A 599 -11.04 -4.40 14.51
C SER A 599 -11.97 -3.20 14.51
N LYS A 600 -11.62 -2.20 15.34
CA LYS A 600 -12.28 -0.86 15.37
C LYS A 600 -13.78 -0.92 15.70
N ASN A 601 -14.15 -1.85 16.58
CA ASN A 601 -15.52 -2.05 17.07
C ASN A 601 -15.61 -1.77 18.58
N SER A 602 -16.80 -1.41 19.06
CA SER A 602 -17.05 -1.14 20.49
C SER A 602 -17.44 -2.40 21.30
N ALA A 603 -17.00 -3.58 20.87
CA ALA A 603 -17.60 -4.84 21.35
C ALA A 603 -17.04 -5.25 22.72
N THR A 604 -17.86 -5.11 23.76
CA THR A 604 -17.52 -5.54 25.13
C THR A 604 -17.72 -7.05 25.30
N TYR A 605 -18.61 -7.67 24.53
CA TYR A 605 -18.90 -9.10 24.56
C TYR A 605 -18.55 -9.80 23.24
N ILE A 606 -17.64 -10.77 23.28
CA ILE A 606 -17.25 -11.59 22.12
C ILE A 606 -17.32 -13.07 22.51
N ASN A 607 -18.19 -13.85 21.87
CA ASN A 607 -18.36 -15.27 22.11
C ASN A 607 -18.05 -16.11 20.87
N LEU A 608 -16.97 -16.89 20.94
CA LEU A 608 -16.44 -17.79 19.91
C LEU A 608 -16.51 -19.25 20.36
N SER A 609 -17.32 -19.57 21.38
CA SER A 609 -17.33 -20.90 22.00
C SER A 609 -17.55 -22.01 20.97
N ASN A 610 -16.70 -23.05 20.98
CA ASN A 610 -16.72 -24.17 20.04
C ASN A 610 -16.49 -23.83 18.55
N CYS A 611 -15.83 -22.71 18.22
CA CYS A 611 -15.23 -22.50 16.89
C CYS A 611 -14.01 -23.42 16.73
N THR A 612 -14.25 -24.72 16.55
CA THR A 612 -13.26 -25.79 16.72
C THR A 612 -12.12 -25.79 15.70
N SER A 613 -12.31 -25.19 14.52
CA SER A 613 -11.26 -25.02 13.50
C SER A 613 -10.51 -23.69 13.59
N LEU A 614 -10.89 -22.79 14.50
CA LEU A 614 -10.28 -21.46 14.60
C LEU A 614 -8.83 -21.59 15.05
N LYS A 615 -7.90 -21.12 14.20
CA LYS A 615 -6.46 -21.18 14.41
C LYS A 615 -5.84 -19.84 14.79
N TYR A 616 -6.36 -18.76 14.20
CA TYR A 616 -5.84 -17.41 14.35
C TYR A 616 -6.98 -16.47 14.77
N LEU A 617 -6.80 -15.83 15.93
CA LEU A 617 -7.71 -14.80 16.45
C LEU A 617 -6.92 -13.51 16.69
N SER A 618 -7.33 -12.43 16.02
CA SER A 618 -6.80 -11.09 16.22
C SER A 618 -7.94 -10.14 16.60
N ILE A 619 -7.80 -9.46 17.73
CA ILE A 619 -8.74 -8.45 18.22
C ILE A 619 -7.95 -7.15 18.32
N ASN A 620 -8.17 -6.23 17.37
CA ASN A 620 -7.36 -5.02 17.21
C ASN A 620 -8.14 -3.73 17.53
N ASP A 621 -7.58 -2.86 18.36
CA ASP A 621 -8.17 -1.54 18.70
C ASP A 621 -9.61 -1.65 19.27
N MET A 622 -9.78 -2.46 20.34
CA MET A 622 -11.07 -2.71 20.99
C MET A 622 -10.97 -2.76 22.53
N GLU A 623 -12.03 -2.32 23.20
CA GLU A 623 -12.21 -2.39 24.67
C GLU A 623 -13.08 -3.61 25.06
N VAL A 624 -12.54 -4.82 24.89
CA VAL A 624 -13.27 -6.07 25.19
C VAL A 624 -13.28 -6.34 26.70
N ASP A 625 -14.46 -6.48 27.31
CA ASP A 625 -14.64 -6.89 28.70
C ASP A 625 -14.65 -8.42 28.87
N ASN A 626 -15.35 -9.11 27.96
CA ASN A 626 -15.74 -10.51 28.08
C ASN A 626 -15.51 -11.26 26.76
N LEU A 627 -14.33 -11.88 26.64
CA LEU A 627 -13.96 -12.77 25.55
C LEU A 627 -14.15 -14.24 25.97
N ILE A 628 -14.98 -14.98 25.24
CA ILE A 628 -15.23 -16.41 25.46
C ILE A 628 -14.74 -17.22 24.26
N CYS A 629 -13.64 -17.96 24.43
CA CYS A 629 -13.02 -18.81 23.42
C CYS A 629 -13.01 -20.31 23.79
N SER A 630 -13.84 -20.71 24.76
CA SER A 630 -13.87 -22.10 25.25
C SER A 630 -14.26 -23.08 24.14
N GLY A 631 -13.44 -24.10 23.91
CA GLY A 631 -13.64 -25.07 22.82
C GLY A 631 -13.05 -24.67 21.46
N CYS A 632 -12.34 -23.53 21.34
CA CYS A 632 -11.49 -23.24 20.18
C CYS A 632 -10.21 -24.08 20.19
N THR A 633 -10.35 -25.41 20.22
CA THR A 633 -9.24 -26.34 20.52
C THR A 633 -8.10 -26.36 19.50
N ALA A 634 -8.31 -25.78 18.31
CA ALA A 634 -7.30 -25.61 17.28
C ALA A 634 -6.61 -24.23 17.30
N LEU A 635 -6.90 -23.35 18.28
CA LEU A 635 -6.31 -22.01 18.30
C LEU A 635 -4.80 -22.09 18.55
N GLU A 636 -4.02 -21.71 17.55
CA GLU A 636 -2.55 -21.72 17.57
C GLU A 636 -1.99 -20.33 17.95
N LYS A 637 -2.68 -19.26 17.56
CA LYS A 637 -2.23 -17.87 17.78
C LYS A 637 -3.36 -16.95 18.24
N PHE A 638 -3.11 -16.24 19.33
CA PHE A 638 -3.97 -15.19 19.86
C PHE A 638 -3.24 -13.85 19.85
N MET A 639 -3.85 -12.83 19.25
CA MET A 639 -3.33 -11.48 19.19
C MET A 639 -4.36 -10.49 19.75
N LEU A 640 -3.91 -9.68 20.71
CA LEU A 640 -4.62 -8.50 21.21
C LEU A 640 -3.73 -7.27 21.00
N PRO A 641 -3.51 -6.82 19.76
CA PRO A 641 -2.91 -5.52 19.50
C PRO A 641 -3.87 -4.40 19.90
N SER A 642 -3.44 -3.50 20.77
CA SER A 642 -4.24 -2.33 21.13
C SER A 642 -3.34 -1.15 21.50
N TYR A 643 -3.69 0.04 21.04
CA TYR A 643 -3.13 1.28 21.60
C TYR A 643 -3.77 1.65 22.95
N TYR A 644 -4.86 0.98 23.33
CA TYR A 644 -5.63 1.23 24.54
C TYR A 644 -5.40 0.16 25.61
N SER A 645 -5.71 0.46 26.87
CA SER A 645 -5.75 -0.56 27.92
C SER A 645 -7.00 -1.43 27.76
N SER A 646 -6.83 -2.75 27.58
CA SER A 646 -7.97 -3.66 27.54
C SER A 646 -8.66 -3.75 28.90
N THR A 647 -9.98 -3.86 28.88
CA THR A 647 -10.84 -3.96 30.07
C THR A 647 -11.07 -5.41 30.54
N ILE A 648 -10.48 -6.41 29.87
CA ILE A 648 -10.56 -7.85 30.21
C ILE A 648 -10.17 -8.10 31.68
N THR A 649 -11.17 -8.29 32.54
CA THR A 649 -10.95 -8.51 33.98
C THR A 649 -10.50 -9.93 34.33
N THR A 650 -10.75 -10.91 33.45
CA THR A 650 -10.34 -12.31 33.58
C THR A 650 -9.88 -12.85 32.23
N PHE A 651 -8.59 -13.17 32.12
CA PHE A 651 -7.98 -13.73 30.91
C PHE A 651 -7.83 -15.25 31.09
N ASP A 652 -8.81 -16.03 30.63
CA ASP A 652 -8.78 -17.50 30.72
C ASP A 652 -8.66 -18.16 29.34
N MET A 653 -7.46 -18.68 29.08
CA MET A 653 -7.10 -19.41 27.87
C MET A 653 -6.90 -20.90 28.13
N SER A 654 -7.18 -21.40 29.34
CA SER A 654 -6.94 -22.80 29.75
C SER A 654 -7.78 -23.85 29.00
N GLY A 655 -8.68 -23.42 28.10
CA GLY A 655 -9.37 -24.30 27.15
C GLY A 655 -8.62 -24.56 25.83
N LEU A 656 -7.40 -24.02 25.65
CA LEU A 656 -6.72 -23.92 24.35
C LEU A 656 -5.40 -24.74 24.29
N PRO A 657 -5.46 -26.08 24.15
CA PRO A 657 -4.28 -26.94 24.22
C PRO A 657 -3.32 -26.82 23.02
N ALA A 658 -3.75 -26.21 21.91
CA ALA A 658 -2.95 -25.98 20.71
C ALA A 658 -2.21 -24.63 20.70
N LEU A 659 -2.46 -23.76 21.69
CA LEU A 659 -1.98 -22.38 21.69
C LEU A 659 -0.45 -22.33 21.78
N ARG A 660 0.18 -21.64 20.83
CA ARG A 660 1.64 -21.46 20.70
C ARG A 660 2.08 -20.03 20.94
N GLU A 661 1.31 -19.07 20.44
CA GLU A 661 1.67 -17.66 20.43
C GLU A 661 0.59 -16.80 21.08
N ILE A 662 1.00 -15.99 22.06
CA ILE A 662 0.20 -14.93 22.66
C ILE A 662 0.93 -13.61 22.39
N TYR A 663 0.26 -12.68 21.71
CA TYR A 663 0.71 -11.31 21.51
C TYR A 663 -0.24 -10.32 22.21
N LEU A 664 0.29 -9.48 23.08
CA LEU A 664 -0.46 -8.48 23.86
C LEU A 664 0.20 -7.11 23.73
N ALA A 665 -0.41 -6.21 22.96
CA ALA A 665 -0.07 -4.77 23.00
C ALA A 665 -1.22 -4.00 23.64
N GLY A 666 -0.90 -2.86 24.26
CA GLY A 666 -1.81 -2.21 25.20
C GLY A 666 -1.77 -2.86 26.59
N THR A 667 -2.24 -2.14 27.60
CA THR A 667 -2.13 -2.62 29.00
C THR A 667 -3.27 -3.59 29.31
N LEU A 668 -2.95 -4.87 29.58
CA LEU A 668 -3.90 -5.90 30.01
C LEU A 668 -4.06 -5.86 31.53
N ASN A 669 -5.11 -5.21 32.02
CA ASN A 669 -5.43 -5.10 33.45
C ASN A 669 -6.42 -6.20 33.88
N CYS A 670 -5.92 -7.41 34.14
CA CYS A 670 -6.75 -8.56 34.53
C CYS A 670 -6.51 -8.99 35.99
N THR A 671 -7.56 -9.40 36.71
CA THR A 671 -7.42 -9.93 38.07
C THR A 671 -6.90 -11.37 38.12
N SER A 672 -7.06 -12.10 37.01
CA SER A 672 -6.67 -13.49 36.83
C SER A 672 -6.20 -13.69 35.39
N PHE A 673 -5.03 -14.33 35.24
CA PHE A 673 -4.43 -14.75 33.97
C PHE A 673 -4.20 -16.26 34.03
N ASN A 674 -4.96 -17.05 33.26
CA ASN A 674 -4.97 -18.50 33.32
C ASN A 674 -4.60 -19.12 31.96
N ILE A 675 -3.40 -19.69 31.88
CA ILE A 675 -2.87 -20.46 30.74
C ILE A 675 -2.48 -21.90 31.15
N SER A 676 -3.01 -22.39 32.28
CA SER A 676 -2.54 -23.62 32.96
C SER A 676 -2.54 -24.90 32.12
N ASN A 677 -3.34 -24.97 31.06
CA ASN A 677 -3.48 -26.11 30.14
C ASN A 677 -3.01 -25.78 28.71
N CYS A 678 -2.09 -24.83 28.54
CA CYS A 678 -1.53 -24.42 27.24
C CYS A 678 -0.06 -24.88 27.07
N PRO A 679 0.25 -26.20 27.09
CA PRO A 679 1.63 -26.71 27.13
C PRO A 679 2.40 -26.55 25.80
N GLN A 680 1.76 -26.00 24.77
CA GLN A 680 2.37 -25.76 23.46
C GLN A 680 2.86 -24.32 23.28
N ILE A 681 2.70 -23.43 24.27
CA ILE A 681 3.13 -22.04 24.16
C ILE A 681 4.65 -21.98 23.97
N GLU A 682 5.06 -21.34 22.89
CA GLU A 682 6.45 -21.09 22.46
C GLU A 682 6.83 -19.60 22.66
N SER A 683 5.86 -18.69 22.59
CA SER A 683 6.07 -17.24 22.79
C SER A 683 4.89 -16.57 23.50
N ILE A 684 5.20 -15.77 24.52
CA ILE A 684 4.31 -14.75 25.09
C ILE A 684 5.04 -13.42 24.94
N SER A 685 4.47 -12.50 24.17
CA SER A 685 5.16 -11.29 23.72
C SER A 685 4.24 -10.07 23.74
N GLY A 686 4.85 -8.90 23.85
CA GLY A 686 4.13 -7.64 23.99
C GLY A 686 5.05 -6.49 24.38
N ASN A 687 4.75 -5.30 23.88
CA ASN A 687 5.43 -4.05 24.24
C ASN A 687 4.81 -3.39 25.49
N SER A 688 3.74 -3.97 26.03
CA SER A 688 2.85 -3.32 26.97
C SER A 688 2.62 -4.14 28.24
N GLY A 689 2.00 -3.50 29.23
CA GLY A 689 1.95 -4.06 30.56
C GLY A 689 0.84 -5.09 30.76
N ILE A 690 1.23 -6.34 31.04
CA ILE A 690 0.35 -7.25 31.78
C ILE A 690 0.31 -6.72 33.23
N SER A 691 -0.88 -6.59 33.80
CA SER A 691 -1.08 -6.20 35.19
C SER A 691 -2.08 -7.18 35.79
N CYS A 692 -1.59 -8.07 36.66
CA CYS A 692 -2.42 -9.09 37.29
C CYS A 692 -1.85 -9.58 38.63
N ASN A 693 -2.74 -10.04 39.51
CA ASN A 693 -2.37 -10.45 40.87
C ASN A 693 -1.28 -11.54 40.91
N SER A 694 -1.30 -12.45 39.93
CA SER A 694 -0.30 -13.50 39.75
C SER A 694 -0.25 -13.91 38.28
N LEU A 695 0.96 -14.08 37.76
CA LEU A 695 1.21 -14.61 36.42
C LEU A 695 2.00 -15.92 36.56
N ASP A 696 1.34 -17.05 36.29
CA ASP A 696 1.95 -18.37 36.36
C ASP A 696 2.12 -18.97 34.96
N ILE A 697 3.37 -19.06 34.51
CA ILE A 697 3.78 -19.63 33.22
C ILE A 697 4.58 -20.94 33.43
N SER A 698 4.58 -21.51 34.64
CA SER A 698 5.28 -22.77 34.97
C SER A 698 4.93 -23.95 34.06
N ASN A 699 3.68 -23.99 33.60
CA ASN A 699 3.14 -25.06 32.75
C ASN A 699 3.43 -24.88 31.24
N CYS A 700 4.34 -23.98 30.87
CA CYS A 700 4.74 -23.69 29.48
C CYS A 700 6.16 -24.21 29.17
N PRO A 701 6.42 -25.54 29.17
CA PRO A 701 7.78 -26.09 29.05
C PRO A 701 8.45 -25.88 27.68
N LYS A 702 7.73 -25.30 26.70
CA LYS A 702 8.22 -24.93 25.38
C LYS A 702 8.46 -23.43 25.20
N LEU A 703 8.15 -22.62 26.21
CA LEU A 703 8.24 -21.16 26.14
C LEU A 703 9.69 -20.74 25.95
N LYS A 704 9.98 -20.06 24.84
CA LYS A 704 11.30 -19.54 24.49
C LYS A 704 11.45 -18.06 24.75
N ARG A 705 10.39 -17.28 24.47
CA ARG A 705 10.36 -15.83 24.66
C ARG A 705 9.26 -15.44 25.62
N PHE A 706 9.61 -14.65 26.62
CA PHE A 706 8.66 -14.05 27.55
C PHE A 706 8.93 -12.54 27.66
N SER A 707 8.10 -11.73 27.01
CA SER A 707 8.09 -10.27 27.17
C SER A 707 6.81 -9.81 27.85
N ALA A 708 6.95 -9.16 29.00
CA ALA A 708 5.83 -8.58 29.73
C ALA A 708 6.24 -7.30 30.47
N GLY A 709 5.51 -6.21 30.23
CA GLY A 709 5.60 -5.02 31.08
C GLY A 709 4.91 -5.21 32.42
N TYR A 710 5.32 -6.21 33.21
CA TYR A 710 4.61 -6.62 34.42
C TYR A 710 4.60 -5.50 35.49
N ARG A 711 3.56 -4.65 35.45
CA ARG A 711 3.36 -3.48 36.32
C ARG A 711 2.99 -3.92 37.74
N THR A 712 3.94 -4.50 38.44
CA THR A 712 3.69 -5.07 39.76
C THR A 712 3.46 -4.00 40.82
N THR A 713 2.28 -4.02 41.43
CA THR A 713 2.11 -3.53 42.79
C THR A 713 2.76 -4.51 43.77
N GLU A 714 3.13 -4.03 44.96
CA GLU A 714 3.68 -4.85 46.05
C GLU A 714 2.78 -6.07 46.32
N GLY A 715 3.38 -7.28 46.28
CA GLY A 715 2.68 -8.55 46.49
C GLY A 715 2.21 -9.32 45.24
N GLN A 716 2.40 -8.79 44.03
CA GLN A 716 2.17 -9.56 42.79
C GLN A 716 3.25 -10.62 42.56
N VAL A 717 2.87 -11.82 42.09
CA VAL A 717 3.79 -12.97 41.94
C VAL A 717 3.90 -13.43 40.48
N LEU A 718 5.13 -13.43 39.96
CA LEU A 718 5.49 -14.06 38.68
C LEU A 718 6.10 -15.44 38.97
N ASN A 719 5.51 -16.50 38.42
CA ASN A 719 6.06 -17.86 38.48
C ASN A 719 6.45 -18.34 37.08
N MET A 720 7.74 -18.56 36.86
CA MET A 720 8.32 -19.10 35.62
C MET A 720 9.01 -20.47 35.84
N GLU A 721 8.92 -21.05 37.05
CA GLU A 721 9.53 -22.35 37.38
C GLU A 721 8.98 -23.44 36.46
N GLY A 722 9.82 -24.07 35.64
CA GLY A 722 9.38 -25.10 34.68
C GLY A 722 9.34 -24.63 33.21
N SER A 723 9.30 -23.31 32.95
CA SER A 723 9.59 -22.72 31.63
C SER A 723 11.09 -22.76 31.30
N THR A 724 11.68 -23.96 31.39
CA THR A 724 13.13 -24.20 31.27
C THR A 724 13.69 -24.05 29.85
N ALA A 725 12.81 -23.91 28.85
CA ALA A 725 13.15 -23.63 27.46
C ALA A 725 13.36 -22.13 27.15
N LEU A 726 13.24 -21.24 28.16
CA LEU A 726 13.41 -19.80 27.96
C LEU A 726 14.80 -19.47 27.43
N GLU A 727 14.81 -18.80 26.27
CA GLU A 727 15.96 -18.26 25.55
C GLU A 727 16.05 -16.74 25.74
N GLU A 728 14.91 -16.07 25.98
CA GLU A 728 14.79 -14.60 26.06
C GLU A 728 13.74 -14.21 27.11
N ILE A 729 14.10 -13.29 28.01
CA ILE A 729 13.20 -12.71 29.02
C ILE A 729 13.27 -11.18 28.94
N SER A 730 12.13 -10.52 28.82
CA SER A 730 12.00 -9.06 28.92
C SER A 730 10.95 -8.71 29.98
N LEU A 731 11.38 -8.02 31.04
CA LEU A 731 10.52 -7.57 32.13
C LEU A 731 10.57 -6.05 32.26
N SER A 732 9.42 -5.38 32.10
CA SER A 732 9.31 -3.95 32.41
C SER A 732 8.48 -3.73 33.67
N TYR A 733 8.87 -2.76 34.51
CA TYR A 733 8.18 -2.36 35.74
C TYR A 733 8.11 -3.42 36.87
N TYR A 734 8.91 -4.48 36.80
CA TYR A 734 8.89 -5.57 37.80
C TYR A 734 9.56 -5.14 39.11
N LYS A 735 8.88 -5.30 40.25
CA LYS A 735 9.30 -4.75 41.56
C LYS A 735 9.74 -5.79 42.61
N SER A 736 9.83 -7.06 42.26
CA SER A 736 10.31 -8.13 43.16
C SER A 736 11.66 -8.67 42.72
N GLN A 737 12.39 -9.36 43.61
CA GLN A 737 13.59 -10.11 43.20
C GLN A 737 13.20 -11.41 42.47
N TYR A 738 14.03 -11.84 41.52
CA TYR A 738 13.87 -13.12 40.83
C TYR A 738 15.24 -13.79 40.60
N ASP A 739 15.34 -15.10 40.83
CA ASP A 739 16.56 -15.88 40.54
C ASP A 739 16.47 -16.49 39.13
N PHE A 740 17.26 -15.95 38.21
CA PHE A 740 17.28 -16.39 36.81
C PHE A 740 18.21 -17.59 36.57
N SER A 741 19.02 -18.00 37.56
CA SER A 741 20.06 -19.03 37.39
C SER A 741 19.55 -20.41 36.98
N GLN A 742 18.25 -20.69 37.12
CA GLN A 742 17.60 -21.91 36.62
C GLN A 742 17.44 -21.98 35.10
N PHE A 743 17.47 -20.85 34.38
CA PHE A 743 17.21 -20.80 32.94
C PHE A 743 18.50 -21.05 32.13
N THR A 744 18.92 -22.32 32.08
CA THR A 744 20.20 -22.73 31.43
C THR A 744 20.29 -22.43 29.93
N ASN A 745 19.15 -22.21 29.26
CA ASN A 745 19.06 -21.85 27.84
C ASN A 745 18.98 -20.33 27.58
N LEU A 746 18.88 -19.51 28.64
CA LEU A 746 18.71 -18.07 28.54
C LEU A 746 19.92 -17.42 27.85
N ARG A 747 19.65 -16.60 26.83
CA ARG A 747 20.62 -15.85 26.03
C ARG A 747 20.59 -14.36 26.36
N SER A 748 19.39 -13.79 26.41
CA SER A 748 19.18 -12.36 26.64
C SER A 748 18.21 -12.10 27.79
N LEU A 749 18.55 -11.14 28.65
CA LEU A 749 17.68 -10.63 29.71
C LEU A 749 17.59 -9.11 29.59
N TYR A 750 16.37 -8.60 29.44
CA TYR A 750 16.07 -7.18 29.38
C TYR A 750 15.24 -6.77 30.60
N LEU A 751 15.72 -5.79 31.36
CA LEU A 751 15.06 -5.26 32.55
C LEU A 751 14.86 -3.76 32.38
N TYR A 752 13.61 -3.30 32.32
CA TYR A 752 13.28 -1.88 32.15
C TYR A 752 12.47 -1.37 33.35
N ASN A 753 12.84 -0.23 33.95
CA ASN A 753 12.13 0.35 35.11
C ASN A 753 11.88 -0.67 36.25
N SER A 754 12.80 -1.61 36.45
CA SER A 754 12.63 -2.73 37.38
C SER A 754 13.39 -2.48 38.69
N ALA A 755 12.99 -3.14 39.78
CA ALA A 755 13.62 -3.02 41.09
C ALA A 755 14.32 -4.33 41.50
N ILE A 756 14.97 -5.00 40.54
CA ILE A 756 15.80 -6.17 40.80
C ILE A 756 17.16 -5.67 41.27
N THR A 757 17.47 -5.88 42.55
CA THR A 757 18.72 -5.41 43.18
C THR A 757 19.86 -6.39 43.00
N ASP A 758 19.55 -7.68 42.80
CA ASP A 758 20.53 -8.76 42.78
C ASP A 758 20.30 -9.66 41.57
N ILE A 759 21.02 -9.41 40.48
CA ILE A 759 20.87 -10.16 39.22
C ILE A 759 21.74 -11.43 39.28
N ASN A 760 21.12 -12.59 39.47
CA ASN A 760 21.82 -13.89 39.42
C ASN A 760 21.57 -14.64 38.11
N LEU A 761 22.61 -14.68 37.26
CA LEU A 761 22.65 -15.39 35.97
C LEU A 761 23.72 -16.49 35.94
N SER A 762 24.27 -16.87 37.11
CA SER A 762 25.43 -17.77 37.21
C SER A 762 25.21 -19.19 36.66
N GLY A 763 23.96 -19.65 36.54
CA GLY A 763 23.59 -20.93 35.91
C GLY A 763 23.23 -20.85 34.43
N CYS A 764 23.15 -19.65 33.86
CA CYS A 764 22.76 -19.40 32.46
C CYS A 764 23.96 -19.59 31.51
N ALA A 765 24.38 -20.84 31.31
CA ALA A 765 25.60 -21.18 30.58
C ALA A 765 25.62 -20.80 29.08
N SER A 766 24.50 -20.33 28.52
CA SER A 766 24.35 -19.86 27.14
C SER A 766 24.09 -18.35 27.03
N PHE A 767 24.27 -17.61 28.13
CA PHE A 767 23.87 -16.20 28.22
C PHE A 767 24.89 -15.27 27.57
N GLU A 768 24.40 -14.30 26.80
CA GLU A 768 25.20 -13.43 25.94
C GLU A 768 24.90 -11.93 26.15
N GLU A 769 23.72 -11.54 26.67
CA GLU A 769 23.26 -10.14 26.61
C GLU A 769 22.41 -9.74 27.83
N LEU A 770 22.84 -8.71 28.57
CA LEU A 770 22.05 -8.10 29.64
C LEU A 770 21.85 -6.61 29.39
N THR A 771 20.60 -6.17 29.34
CA THR A 771 20.24 -4.74 29.47
C THR A 771 19.53 -4.53 30.80
N TYR A 772 20.00 -3.60 31.62
CA TYR A 772 19.26 -3.09 32.77
C TYR A 772 19.15 -1.57 32.68
N ASP A 773 17.94 -1.11 32.38
CA ASP A 773 17.56 0.29 32.26
C ASP A 773 16.66 0.69 33.43
N SER A 774 16.98 1.83 34.06
CA SER A 774 16.19 2.48 35.11
C SER A 774 15.96 1.58 36.34
N GLY A 775 16.95 1.48 37.23
CA GLY A 775 16.87 0.59 38.39
C GLY A 775 17.88 0.87 39.51
N GLU A 776 17.79 0.09 40.59
CA GLU A 776 18.77 0.08 41.69
C GLU A 776 19.44 -1.30 41.70
N LEU A 777 20.76 -1.34 41.58
CA LEU A 777 21.55 -2.58 41.47
C LEU A 777 22.55 -2.64 42.64
N ALA A 778 22.35 -3.61 43.52
CA ALA A 778 23.25 -3.92 44.63
C ALA A 778 24.32 -4.94 44.22
N SER A 779 23.96 -5.97 43.44
CA SER A 779 24.94 -6.95 42.95
C SER A 779 24.54 -7.62 41.63
N MET A 780 25.53 -8.15 40.92
CA MET A 780 25.32 -8.93 39.70
C MET A 780 26.29 -10.12 39.63
N SER A 781 25.76 -11.30 39.29
CA SER A 781 26.51 -12.54 39.11
C SER A 781 26.29 -13.06 37.69
N LEU A 782 27.18 -12.68 36.78
CA LEU A 782 27.07 -12.95 35.34
C LEU A 782 27.94 -14.15 34.93
N PRO A 783 27.61 -14.84 33.83
CA PRO A 783 28.46 -15.88 33.27
C PRO A 783 29.53 -15.32 32.31
N THR A 784 30.66 -16.03 32.18
CA THR A 784 31.81 -15.62 31.33
C THR A 784 31.55 -15.65 29.81
N THR A 785 30.36 -16.07 29.39
CA THR A 785 29.89 -16.08 28.00
C THR A 785 29.27 -14.76 27.54
N LEU A 786 29.06 -13.82 28.46
CA LEU A 786 28.51 -12.49 28.21
C LEU A 786 29.27 -11.74 27.10
N LYS A 787 28.51 -11.14 26.17
CA LYS A 787 28.98 -10.37 25.00
C LYS A 787 28.53 -8.92 25.03
N SER A 788 27.31 -8.61 25.47
CA SER A 788 26.85 -7.23 25.70
C SER A 788 26.40 -7.04 27.14
N LEU A 789 26.70 -5.86 27.69
CA LEU A 789 26.19 -5.41 28.98
C LEU A 789 25.88 -3.91 28.90
N ASP A 790 24.60 -3.60 28.97
CA ASP A 790 24.08 -2.23 28.88
C ASP A 790 23.40 -1.87 30.19
N LEU A 791 23.95 -0.87 30.89
CA LEU A 791 23.49 -0.42 32.20
C LEU A 791 23.19 1.09 32.12
N ASN A 792 21.92 1.45 32.01
CA ASN A 792 21.53 2.84 31.78
C ASN A 792 20.57 3.31 32.88
N TYR A 793 20.72 4.54 33.36
CA TYR A 793 19.85 5.10 34.41
C TYR A 793 19.80 4.25 35.70
N ILE A 794 20.87 3.51 36.02
CA ILE A 794 20.94 2.69 37.24
C ILE A 794 21.59 3.43 38.41
N THR A 795 21.28 3.02 39.64
CA THR A 795 22.02 3.41 40.84
C THR A 795 22.79 2.21 41.41
N MET A 796 24.09 2.37 41.65
CA MET A 796 24.97 1.37 42.28
C MET A 796 26.10 2.06 43.04
N SER A 797 26.57 1.50 44.17
CA SER A 797 27.60 2.12 45.03
C SER A 797 28.95 1.40 45.10
N ASP A 798 29.04 0.11 44.77
CA ASP A 798 30.26 -0.69 44.91
C ASP A 798 31.25 -0.56 43.73
N GLY A 799 30.83 0.10 42.64
CA GLY A 799 31.56 0.21 41.37
C GLY A 799 31.44 -1.04 40.49
N ILE A 800 31.86 -0.92 39.24
CA ILE A 800 31.76 -2.00 38.24
C ILE A 800 33.15 -2.57 37.98
N SER A 801 33.30 -3.90 38.12
CA SER A 801 34.52 -4.63 37.76
C SER A 801 34.19 -5.87 36.94
N LEU A 802 34.68 -5.90 35.69
CA LEU A 802 34.34 -6.88 34.67
C LEU A 802 35.56 -7.68 34.17
N ASN A 803 36.67 -7.66 34.91
CA ASN A 803 37.96 -8.26 34.54
C ASN A 803 37.93 -9.80 34.34
N SER A 804 36.79 -10.44 34.61
CA SER A 804 36.55 -11.87 34.43
C SER A 804 35.71 -12.22 33.19
N TYR A 805 35.36 -11.23 32.36
CA TYR A 805 34.49 -11.41 31.18
C TYR A 805 35.26 -11.14 29.85
N PRO A 806 36.25 -11.97 29.49
CA PRO A 806 37.08 -11.75 28.30
C PRO A 806 36.32 -11.85 26.96
N SER A 807 35.08 -12.37 27.00
CA SER A 807 34.15 -12.52 25.88
C SER A 807 33.31 -11.27 25.60
N LEU A 808 33.35 -10.26 26.49
CA LEU A 808 32.57 -9.03 26.38
C LEU A 808 33.02 -8.25 25.12
N VAL A 809 32.07 -7.89 24.26
CA VAL A 809 32.25 -7.22 22.97
C VAL A 809 31.80 -5.76 23.03
N SER A 810 30.71 -5.50 23.76
CA SER A 810 30.12 -4.17 23.98
C SER A 810 29.82 -3.92 25.46
N PHE A 811 29.99 -2.68 25.89
CA PHE A 811 29.63 -2.21 27.24
C PHE A 811 29.06 -0.78 27.19
N SER A 812 27.87 -0.58 27.75
CA SER A 812 27.27 0.76 27.93
C SER A 812 27.05 1.07 29.40
N LEU A 813 27.40 2.30 29.80
CA LEU A 813 27.08 2.88 31.11
C LEU A 813 26.71 4.37 30.95
N GLU A 814 25.42 4.67 30.80
CA GLU A 814 24.90 6.04 30.60
C GLU A 814 24.03 6.53 31.76
N ASP A 815 24.20 7.79 32.15
CA ASP A 815 23.35 8.52 33.13
C ASP A 815 23.16 7.75 34.47
N CYS A 816 24.20 7.06 34.97
CA CYS A 816 24.12 6.26 36.19
C CYS A 816 24.62 6.98 37.45
N ASP A 817 23.92 6.72 38.55
CA ASP A 817 24.10 7.37 39.85
C ASP A 817 24.98 6.56 40.82
N ASN A 818 25.81 7.28 41.58
CA ASN A 818 26.66 6.80 42.68
C ASN A 818 27.82 5.83 42.32
N ILE A 819 28.03 5.47 41.04
CA ILE A 819 29.07 4.53 40.62
C ILE A 819 30.47 5.18 40.69
N PRO A 820 31.38 4.75 41.59
CA PRO A 820 32.65 5.44 41.82
C PRO A 820 33.75 5.13 40.79
N TYR A 821 33.74 3.93 40.20
CA TYR A 821 34.72 3.46 39.22
C TYR A 821 34.14 2.41 38.26
N VAL A 822 34.79 2.29 37.09
CA VAL A 822 34.59 1.19 36.12
C VAL A 822 35.94 0.55 35.81
N ASP A 823 36.01 -0.78 35.91
CA ASP A 823 37.20 -1.59 35.62
C ASP A 823 36.82 -2.70 34.61
N LEU A 824 37.27 -2.57 33.37
CA LEU A 824 37.12 -3.53 32.27
C LEU A 824 38.44 -4.24 31.95
N ASN A 825 39.37 -4.32 32.92
CA ASN A 825 40.73 -4.76 32.65
C ASN A 825 40.78 -6.18 32.06
N GLY A 826 41.34 -6.31 30.86
CA GLY A 826 41.46 -7.60 30.17
C GLY A 826 40.18 -8.11 29.49
N CYS A 827 39.15 -7.26 29.30
CA CYS A 827 38.05 -7.54 28.37
C CYS A 827 38.56 -7.54 26.91
N SER A 828 39.36 -8.55 26.54
CA SER A 828 40.17 -8.56 25.31
C SER A 828 39.35 -8.57 24.01
N ALA A 829 38.09 -9.00 24.06
CA ALA A 829 37.15 -9.00 22.94
C ALA A 829 36.35 -7.69 22.79
N LEU A 830 36.50 -6.73 23.71
CA LEU A 830 35.73 -5.48 23.72
C LEU A 830 36.11 -4.65 22.49
N ILE A 831 35.13 -4.32 21.65
CA ILE A 831 35.28 -3.55 20.40
C ILE A 831 34.87 -2.10 20.65
N SER A 832 33.76 -1.89 21.35
CA SER A 832 33.22 -0.58 21.71
C SER A 832 32.83 -0.51 23.18
N CYS A 833 32.99 0.66 23.79
CA CYS A 833 32.34 0.97 25.05
C CYS A 833 31.93 2.45 25.16
N GLY A 834 30.70 2.69 25.61
CA GLY A 834 30.19 4.02 25.99
C GLY A 834 30.10 4.11 27.50
N ILE A 835 30.76 5.10 28.11
CA ILE A 835 30.71 5.34 29.55
C ILE A 835 30.47 6.83 29.72
N THR A 836 29.22 7.29 29.73
CA THR A 836 28.89 8.72 29.60
C THR A 836 27.97 9.22 30.70
N ARG A 837 28.07 10.52 31.01
CA ARG A 837 27.15 11.22 31.94
C ARG A 837 27.09 10.67 33.38
N ASN A 838 28.14 9.98 33.86
CA ASN A 838 28.15 9.40 35.21
C ASN A 838 28.73 10.40 36.23
N ASP A 839 27.85 11.14 36.92
CA ASP A 839 28.24 12.25 37.82
C ASP A 839 29.01 11.84 39.09
N ALA A 840 29.09 10.54 39.40
CA ALA A 840 29.86 9.98 40.51
C ALA A 840 31.20 9.33 40.09
N LEU A 841 31.48 9.23 38.79
CA LEU A 841 32.53 8.37 38.25
C LEU A 841 33.91 9.05 38.31
N THR A 842 34.82 8.50 39.11
CA THR A 842 36.15 9.10 39.37
C THR A 842 37.32 8.40 38.66
N SER A 843 37.15 7.13 38.28
CA SER A 843 38.19 6.37 37.57
C SER A 843 37.62 5.35 36.58
N ILE A 844 38.24 5.28 35.40
CA ILE A 844 37.94 4.28 34.36
C ILE A 844 39.23 3.53 34.05
N ASN A 845 39.18 2.20 34.07
CA ASN A 845 40.28 1.33 33.66
C ASN A 845 39.80 0.39 32.54
N ILE A 846 40.26 0.63 31.32
CA ILE A 846 39.98 -0.18 30.13
C ILE A 846 41.27 -0.80 29.56
N SER A 847 42.30 -0.92 30.40
CA SER A 847 43.57 -1.52 29.99
C SER A 847 43.43 -3.00 29.62
N GLY A 848 44.10 -3.44 28.57
CA GLY A 848 44.02 -4.82 28.07
C GLY A 848 42.82 -5.12 27.15
N CYS A 849 41.96 -4.12 26.86
CA CYS A 849 40.93 -4.21 25.83
C CYS A 849 41.56 -4.14 24.44
N SER A 850 42.30 -5.18 24.05
CA SER A 850 43.17 -5.19 22.86
C SER A 850 42.42 -5.03 21.53
N SER A 851 41.13 -5.37 21.49
CA SER A 851 40.27 -5.24 20.31
C SER A 851 39.52 -3.90 20.23
N LEU A 852 39.69 -3.02 21.21
CA LEU A 852 38.92 -1.78 21.33
C LEU A 852 39.27 -0.83 20.19
N THR A 853 38.26 -0.47 19.40
CA THR A 853 38.36 0.51 18.30
C THR A 853 37.65 1.81 18.61
N GLU A 854 36.64 1.77 19.48
CA GLU A 854 35.81 2.92 19.84
C GLU A 854 35.62 3.00 21.35
N CYS A 855 35.72 4.20 21.91
CA CYS A 855 35.50 4.45 23.33
C CYS A 855 34.96 5.86 23.50
N ASP A 856 33.78 5.99 24.10
CA ASP A 856 33.23 7.26 24.54
C ASP A 856 33.31 7.34 26.07
N VAL A 857 33.80 8.49 26.56
CA VAL A 857 33.92 8.83 27.98
C VAL A 857 33.42 10.26 28.26
N GLU A 858 32.65 10.86 27.36
CA GLU A 858 32.16 12.24 27.47
C GLU A 858 31.21 12.43 28.67
N TYR A 859 31.10 13.69 29.10
CA TYR A 859 30.20 14.13 30.17
C TYR A 859 30.41 13.53 31.57
N ASN A 860 31.48 12.76 31.82
CA ASN A 860 31.86 12.35 33.20
C ASN A 860 32.56 13.50 33.93
N SER A 861 31.76 14.42 34.48
CA SER A 861 32.18 15.73 34.97
C SER A 861 33.27 15.72 36.05
N ILE A 862 33.37 14.64 36.84
CA ILE A 862 34.35 14.49 37.94
C ILE A 862 35.42 13.39 37.70
N LEU A 863 35.53 12.85 36.49
CA LEU A 863 36.51 11.80 36.17
C LEU A 863 37.93 12.31 36.41
N GLN A 864 38.72 11.60 37.24
CA GLN A 864 40.08 12.01 37.61
C GLN A 864 41.17 11.21 36.90
N SER A 865 40.88 9.95 36.56
CA SER A 865 41.86 9.03 35.98
C SER A 865 41.25 8.11 34.91
N LEU A 866 42.01 7.93 33.82
CA LEU A 866 41.66 7.01 32.73
C LEU A 866 42.87 6.17 32.33
N ASN A 867 42.77 4.84 32.44
CA ASN A 867 43.82 3.92 32.01
C ASN A 867 43.39 3.12 30.78
N MET A 868 44.14 3.23 29.69
CA MET A 868 43.91 2.53 28.41
C MET A 868 45.11 1.66 27.98
N ASP A 869 45.99 1.30 28.92
CA ASP A 869 47.20 0.55 28.58
C ASP A 869 46.87 -0.75 27.83
N ASN A 870 47.52 -0.97 26.69
CA ASN A 870 47.36 -2.14 25.80
C ASN A 870 46.06 -2.16 24.97
N CYS A 871 45.37 -1.04 24.77
CA CYS A 871 44.33 -0.88 23.76
C CYS A 871 44.94 -0.82 22.34
N SER A 872 45.51 -1.94 21.88
CA SER A 872 46.36 -2.00 20.69
C SER A 872 45.67 -1.74 19.35
N SER A 873 44.33 -1.87 19.27
CA SER A 873 43.55 -1.65 18.04
C SER A 873 43.00 -0.23 17.91
N LEU A 874 43.13 0.60 18.94
CA LEU A 874 42.60 1.95 19.00
C LEU A 874 43.37 2.87 18.04
N THR A 875 42.70 3.43 17.03
CA THR A 875 43.31 4.30 16.01
C THR A 875 43.18 5.79 16.32
N GLY A 876 42.14 6.19 17.05
CA GLY A 876 41.91 7.56 17.49
C GLY A 876 41.16 7.59 18.82
N PHE A 877 41.41 8.60 19.66
CA PHE A 877 40.70 8.78 20.92
C PHE A 877 40.74 10.24 21.38
N SER A 878 39.60 10.73 21.90
CA SER A 878 39.34 12.16 22.12
C SER A 878 38.63 12.50 23.46
N PRO A 879 39.19 12.15 24.64
CA PRO A 879 38.63 12.46 25.97
C PRO A 879 38.75 13.96 26.31
N ASN A 880 38.06 14.80 25.53
CA ASN A 880 38.07 16.25 25.67
C ASN A 880 37.05 16.74 26.70
N SER A 881 37.25 17.94 27.24
CA SER A 881 36.31 18.63 28.14
C SER A 881 35.95 17.87 29.43
N LEU A 882 36.90 17.12 30.00
CA LEU A 882 36.77 16.42 31.27
C LEU A 882 37.50 17.21 32.38
N PRO A 883 36.81 18.12 33.10
CA PRO A 883 37.47 19.22 33.82
C PRO A 883 38.22 18.79 35.09
N GLU A 884 38.07 17.55 35.55
CA GLU A 884 38.83 16.98 36.66
C GLU A 884 39.89 15.95 36.23
N LEU A 885 39.95 15.58 34.94
CA LEU A 885 40.82 14.52 34.43
C LEU A 885 42.28 14.98 34.48
N ASN A 886 43.06 14.36 35.36
CA ASN A 886 44.44 14.77 35.65
C ASN A 886 45.48 13.66 35.40
N TYR A 887 45.03 12.42 35.27
CA TYR A 887 45.86 11.26 34.93
C TYR A 887 45.29 10.50 33.74
N ILE A 888 46.14 10.21 32.76
CA ILE A 888 45.82 9.32 31.64
C ILE A 888 47.03 8.44 31.29
N SER A 889 46.77 7.18 30.93
CA SER A 889 47.81 6.22 30.49
C SER A 889 47.40 5.54 29.19
N LEU A 890 48.36 5.47 28.25
CA LEU A 890 48.19 4.99 26.86
C LEU A 890 49.29 3.98 26.50
N ALA A 891 49.87 3.28 27.47
CA ALA A 891 51.02 2.42 27.23
C ALA A 891 50.66 1.30 26.25
N ASN A 892 51.50 1.03 25.26
CA ASN A 892 51.28 0.03 24.21
C ASN A 892 50.01 0.23 23.33
N CYS A 893 49.43 1.44 23.23
CA CYS A 893 48.40 1.77 22.23
C CYS A 893 49.02 1.86 20.82
N SER A 894 49.40 0.72 20.26
CA SER A 894 50.34 0.64 19.12
C SER A 894 49.82 1.18 17.79
N SER A 895 48.49 1.20 17.61
CA SER A 895 47.84 1.65 16.36
C SER A 895 47.31 3.09 16.43
N LEU A 896 47.54 3.80 17.54
CA LEU A 896 47.03 5.15 17.76
C LEU A 896 47.69 6.12 16.76
N LEU A 897 46.88 6.72 15.88
CA LEU A 897 47.30 7.67 14.85
C LEU A 897 47.11 9.12 15.32
N GLU A 898 45.95 9.39 15.92
CA GLU A 898 45.51 10.71 16.36
C GLU A 898 45.03 10.65 17.81
N TYR A 899 45.32 11.66 18.60
CA TYR A 899 44.93 11.73 20.00
C TYR A 899 44.61 13.16 20.40
N SER A 900 43.48 13.35 21.08
CA SER A 900 43.03 14.66 21.58
C SER A 900 42.68 14.55 23.06
N VAL A 901 43.23 15.44 23.88
CA VAL A 901 42.81 15.61 25.28
C VAL A 901 42.84 17.10 25.59
N THR A 902 41.79 17.82 25.21
CA THR A 902 41.69 19.27 25.46
C THR A 902 40.82 19.59 26.67
N ASP A 903 41.06 20.75 27.29
CA ASP A 903 40.19 21.32 28.32
C ASP A 903 40.04 20.41 29.56
N CYS A 904 41.18 19.84 29.98
CA CYS A 904 41.32 18.92 31.11
C CYS A 904 42.39 19.44 32.10
N LYS A 905 42.81 18.60 33.07
CA LYS A 905 43.85 18.91 34.07
C LYS A 905 45.10 18.04 33.93
N ILE A 906 45.40 17.53 32.74
CA ILE A 906 46.53 16.63 32.51
C ILE A 906 47.86 17.33 32.87
N THR A 907 48.69 16.64 33.66
CA THR A 907 50.00 17.13 34.13
C THR A 907 51.19 16.40 33.51
N SER A 908 50.97 15.28 32.80
CA SER A 908 52.01 14.53 32.09
C SER A 908 51.41 13.67 30.97
N LEU A 909 52.13 13.50 29.86
CA LEU A 909 51.80 12.61 28.76
C LEU A 909 53.06 11.85 28.30
N ASP A 910 52.90 10.57 27.94
CA ASP A 910 53.97 9.71 27.41
C ASP A 910 53.45 8.94 26.18
N PHE A 911 54.17 9.07 25.06
CA PHE A 911 53.87 8.41 23.79
C PHE A 911 54.98 7.44 23.35
N SER A 912 55.91 7.09 24.24
CA SER A 912 57.09 6.24 23.94
C SER A 912 56.74 4.84 23.42
N THR A 913 55.52 4.38 23.69
CA THR A 913 54.96 3.10 23.24
C THR A 913 53.87 3.24 22.17
N CYS A 914 53.68 4.42 21.59
CA CYS A 914 52.65 4.74 20.59
C CYS A 914 53.31 5.05 19.22
N PRO A 915 53.95 4.07 18.56
CA PRO A 915 54.86 4.31 17.43
C PRO A 915 54.20 4.90 16.17
N GLN A 916 52.88 4.78 16.01
CA GLN A 916 52.16 5.27 14.83
C GLN A 916 51.65 6.71 14.96
N ILE A 917 51.69 7.28 16.16
CA ILE A 917 51.06 8.58 16.43
C ILE A 917 51.67 9.70 15.59
N ASN A 918 50.81 10.54 15.04
CA ASN A 918 51.17 11.59 14.09
C ASN A 918 50.44 12.91 14.34
N THR A 919 49.31 12.91 15.05
CA THR A 919 48.60 14.11 15.49
C THR A 919 48.31 14.02 16.97
N ILE A 920 48.73 15.04 17.74
CA ILE A 920 48.48 15.16 19.18
C ILE A 920 47.89 16.55 19.44
N ASP A 921 46.72 16.61 20.05
CA ASP A 921 46.14 17.83 20.61
C ASP A 921 46.02 17.69 22.12
N CYS A 922 46.72 18.57 22.86
CA CYS A 922 46.66 18.60 24.32
C CYS A 922 46.45 20.04 24.84
N ARG A 923 45.75 20.87 24.05
CA ARG A 923 45.47 22.27 24.39
C ARG A 923 44.69 22.41 25.71
N ASN A 924 44.87 23.54 26.39
CA ASN A 924 44.15 23.88 27.63
C ASN A 924 44.28 22.80 28.74
N ASN A 925 45.52 22.42 29.08
CA ASN A 925 45.85 21.49 30.18
C ASN A 925 46.83 22.12 31.17
N MET A 926 47.35 21.32 32.11
CA MET A 926 48.28 21.73 33.16
C MET A 926 49.73 21.27 32.90
N LEU A 927 50.13 21.07 31.64
CA LEU A 927 51.49 20.67 31.28
C LEU A 927 52.47 21.84 31.48
N ASP A 928 53.42 21.68 32.41
CA ASP A 928 54.51 22.63 32.60
C ASP A 928 55.67 22.42 31.59
N GLU A 929 56.71 23.26 31.68
CA GLU A 929 57.89 23.18 30.80
C GLU A 929 58.55 21.80 30.82
N ALA A 930 58.67 21.19 32.00
CA ALA A 930 59.32 19.89 32.17
C ALA A 930 58.44 18.76 31.64
N ALA A 931 57.12 18.84 31.86
CA ALA A 931 56.15 17.89 31.34
C ALA A 931 56.10 17.90 29.80
N LEU A 932 56.04 19.09 29.18
CA LEU A 932 56.10 19.23 27.72
C LEU A 932 57.41 18.71 27.15
N ASN A 933 58.56 19.10 27.71
CA ASN A 933 59.87 18.62 27.25
C ASN A 933 59.99 17.09 27.39
N SER A 934 59.47 16.51 28.47
CA SER A 934 59.40 15.05 28.65
C SER A 934 58.54 14.40 27.55
N MET A 935 57.33 14.91 27.32
CA MET A 935 56.44 14.46 26.24
C MET A 935 57.12 14.54 24.87
N PHE A 936 57.84 15.63 24.56
CA PHE A 936 58.59 15.79 23.31
C PHE A 936 59.71 14.73 23.16
N THR A 937 60.33 14.30 24.25
CA THR A 937 61.28 13.16 24.19
C THR A 937 60.60 11.82 23.94
N SER A 938 59.32 11.67 24.28
CA SER A 938 58.55 10.43 24.08
C SER A 938 57.99 10.23 22.66
N VAL A 939 57.62 11.30 21.93
CA VAL A 939 56.97 11.15 20.61
C VAL A 939 57.87 10.43 19.57
N PRO A 940 57.32 9.68 18.60
CA PRO A 940 58.10 9.00 17.57
C PRO A 940 59.06 9.91 16.79
N ASP A 941 60.24 9.39 16.44
CA ASP A 941 61.12 10.02 15.46
C ASP A 941 60.57 9.78 14.05
N ARG A 942 60.16 10.86 13.38
CA ARG A 942 59.58 10.85 12.03
C ARG A 942 60.55 11.43 10.99
N SER A 943 61.84 11.59 11.31
CA SER A 943 62.85 12.17 10.41
C SER A 943 63.03 11.41 9.07
N SER A 944 62.66 10.13 9.02
CA SER A 944 62.61 9.31 7.80
C SER A 944 61.29 9.40 7.02
N ASN A 945 60.26 10.03 7.56
CA ASN A 945 58.89 9.96 7.04
C ASN A 945 58.55 11.21 6.21
N VAL A 946 57.76 11.02 5.15
CA VAL A 946 57.29 12.12 4.29
C VAL A 946 56.20 12.99 4.96
N SER A 947 55.54 12.49 6.00
CA SER A 947 54.52 13.22 6.77
C SER A 947 55.05 13.68 8.12
N THR A 948 55.22 15.00 8.25
CA THR A 948 55.55 15.71 9.50
C THR A 948 54.40 15.54 10.50
N GLY A 949 54.73 15.25 11.77
CA GLY A 949 53.73 15.12 12.83
C GLY A 949 53.22 16.48 13.33
N LYS A 950 51.94 16.55 13.72
CA LYS A 950 51.27 17.76 14.24
C LYS A 950 51.15 17.70 15.75
N LEU A 951 51.47 18.80 16.42
CA LEU A 951 51.32 18.92 17.86
C LEU A 951 50.65 20.26 18.22
N TYR A 952 49.62 20.25 19.06
CA TYR A 952 48.91 21.45 19.53
C TYR A 952 49.00 21.56 21.06
N ILE A 953 49.58 22.64 21.57
CA ILE A 953 49.91 22.81 23.01
C ILE A 953 49.41 24.12 23.64
N SER A 954 48.73 25.00 22.89
CA SER A 954 48.25 26.30 23.39
C SER A 954 47.43 26.17 24.67
N GLY A 955 47.56 27.13 25.59
CA GLY A 955 46.83 27.14 26.87
C GLY A 955 47.49 26.31 27.99
N ASN A 956 48.59 25.61 27.74
CA ASN A 956 49.39 24.95 28.78
C ASN A 956 50.39 25.92 29.45
N PRO A 957 50.65 25.81 30.77
CA PRO A 957 51.62 26.64 31.48
C PRO A 957 53.04 26.64 30.89
N GLY A 958 53.51 25.52 30.33
CA GLY A 958 54.83 25.41 29.72
C GLY A 958 54.93 25.84 28.25
N ALA A 959 53.82 26.23 27.61
CA ALA A 959 53.78 26.38 26.15
C ALA A 959 54.74 27.47 25.62
N GLU A 960 54.95 28.55 26.37
CA GLU A 960 55.88 29.64 25.99
C GLU A 960 57.36 29.38 26.38
N THR A 961 57.64 28.33 27.18
CA THR A 961 58.99 28.07 27.74
C THR A 961 59.61 26.74 27.32
N CYS A 962 58.85 25.85 26.67
CA CYS A 962 59.32 24.55 26.23
C CYS A 962 60.44 24.60 25.16
N ASP A 963 61.23 23.53 25.07
CA ASP A 963 62.31 23.38 24.09
C ASP A 963 61.77 22.79 22.77
N GLU A 964 61.26 23.69 21.91
CA GLU A 964 60.74 23.34 20.58
C GLU A 964 61.76 22.56 19.71
N SER A 965 63.07 22.69 19.97
CA SER A 965 64.10 22.03 19.16
C SER A 965 64.02 20.50 19.21
N ILE A 966 63.49 19.95 20.32
CA ILE A 966 63.27 18.51 20.49
C ILE A 966 62.29 17.99 19.43
N ILE A 967 61.15 18.66 19.23
CA ILE A 967 60.13 18.20 18.29
C ILE A 967 60.55 18.42 16.82
N PHE A 968 61.21 19.54 16.51
CA PHE A 968 61.68 19.82 15.16
C PHE A 968 62.74 18.80 14.72
N SER A 969 63.61 18.35 15.64
CA SER A 969 64.61 17.32 15.36
C SER A 969 64.01 15.97 14.92
N LYS A 970 62.76 15.70 15.35
CA LYS A 970 62.00 14.48 15.07
C LYS A 970 60.99 14.62 13.91
N ASN A 971 61.02 15.72 13.15
CA ASN A 971 60.04 16.01 12.08
C ASN A 971 58.59 16.12 12.61
N TRP A 972 58.41 16.91 13.67
CA TRP A 972 57.13 17.40 14.18
C TRP A 972 57.08 18.93 14.10
N TYR A 973 55.88 19.53 14.08
CA TYR A 973 55.66 20.98 14.09
C TYR A 973 54.40 21.38 14.86
N PHE A 974 54.35 22.66 15.26
CA PHE A 974 53.14 23.31 15.79
C PHE A 974 52.35 23.95 14.64
N PRO A 975 51.14 23.46 14.29
CA PRO A 975 50.30 24.09 13.27
C PRO A 975 49.59 25.31 13.88
N ASN A 976 49.77 26.51 13.29
CA ASN A 976 49.15 27.80 13.65
C ASN A 976 48.42 27.83 15.02
N ASN A 977 49.19 28.02 16.09
CA ASN A 977 48.70 28.23 17.47
C ASN A 977 47.73 29.42 17.56
#